data_AF-A0A5E4IHR3-F1
#
_entry.id   AF-A0A5E4IHR3-F1
#
_cell.length_a   1.000
_cell.length_b   1.000
_cell.length_c   1.000
_cell.angle_alpha   90.00
_cell.angle_beta   90.00
_cell.angle_gamma   90.00
#
_symmetry.space_group_name_H-M   'P 1'
#
loop_
_entity.id
_entity.type
_entity.pdbx_description
1 polymer ?
#
loop_
_entity_poly.entity_id
_entity_poly.type
_entity_poly.pdbx_seq_one_letter_code
_entity_poly.pdbx_strand_id
1 'polypeptide(L)'
;MKEVYELNWDEIRKDWPNKFKVERFIFQEIRPGDKIFIGTGCGEPQYLVKTLLNHVNKNPKAFLDTELINIVNLGVAPYTDEKFRDNFRLNSFFIGNSTRRAVNRGAADYTPIFLSAVPDLIRTERMHIDVAMIQTTPPDKNGEMNLGVSVDIVKEAIEKATLVVAQANTNMPRVPGDGKINIEDVDYIVSCDEPLLEYLEQVPGDVARLIGGYVARIIEDGSTIQVGYGSMPNAIVSSFGGKKHLGIHTELLNDGIVGLMKTGVVDNTEKSINPGKTIATFCMGRKETYDFIDENPSIEFKTIDYTNNPLVIAQNKRMTAINSALEVDLTGQATAESIGKMFYSGIGGQADFMRGAVLAPDGKTILALPAPADDGSASRLVPFPTEGAGGTLTRGDIHYVVTEFGIAYLHGKSIRERAMDLIAIAHPRFRPWLVEEAKKFSLIFKDQAFIPGMKGEYPQELETRRTTRTGLKVLLRPVKISDEPMLKDFFYALSDESMYQRFISARRDIPHEILQNFVVIDYSQRMVILAVLGEPGNETIAGIGQYSLNRDMHTADIALAVRDRYQNQGLGLELITYLTYLAKNKGLLGFTAEVLVGNEPVFRLFNRMGFDVHKRNESGVYEMRLFFKDRDQMLVPR
;
A
#
# COMPACT_ATOMS: atom_id res chain seq x y z
N MET A 1 23.61 20.17 -26.40
CA MET A 1 24.35 19.34 -27.38
C MET A 1 25.26 18.45 -26.56
N LYS A 2 24.97 17.14 -26.46
CA LYS A 2 25.87 16.18 -25.82
C LYS A 2 27.14 16.13 -26.68
N GLU A 3 28.29 16.50 -26.15
CA GLU A 3 29.56 15.95 -26.65
C GLU A 3 29.49 14.45 -26.39
N VAL A 4 29.10 13.68 -27.40
CA VAL A 4 29.24 12.23 -27.37
C VAL A 4 30.73 11.97 -27.46
N TYR A 5 31.41 11.96 -26.31
CA TYR A 5 32.67 11.24 -26.21
C TYR A 5 32.34 9.79 -26.56
N GLU A 6 32.61 9.36 -27.79
CA GLU A 6 32.55 7.95 -28.15
C GLU A 6 33.53 7.22 -27.23
N LEU A 7 33.00 6.40 -26.34
CA LEU A 7 33.78 5.67 -25.36
C LEU A 7 34.73 4.70 -26.09
N ASN A 8 36.03 4.94 -26.01
CA ASN A 8 37.03 4.12 -26.67
C ASN A 8 37.61 3.10 -25.68
N TRP A 9 37.11 1.86 -25.73
CA TRP A 9 37.61 0.76 -24.88
C TRP A 9 39.10 0.46 -25.07
N ASP A 10 39.68 0.76 -26.23
CA ASP A 10 41.11 0.54 -26.46
C ASP A 10 41.98 1.59 -25.77
N GLU A 11 41.47 2.81 -25.57
CA GLU A 11 42.14 3.84 -24.75
C GLU A 11 42.04 3.49 -23.27
N ILE A 12 40.84 3.14 -22.78
CA ILE A 12 40.64 2.71 -21.39
C ILE A 12 41.54 1.50 -21.05
N ARG A 13 41.68 0.53 -21.96
CA ARG A 13 42.60 -0.61 -21.76
C ARG A 13 44.07 -0.21 -21.72
N LYS A 14 44.47 0.87 -22.41
CA LYS A 14 45.85 1.39 -22.35
C LYS A 14 46.13 2.11 -21.05
N ASP A 15 45.14 2.83 -20.52
CA ASP A 15 45.27 3.57 -19.26
C ASP A 15 45.29 2.62 -18.06
N TRP A 16 44.53 1.51 -18.11
CA TRP A 16 44.44 0.51 -17.04
C TRP A 16 44.61 -0.94 -17.49
N PRO A 17 45.74 -1.34 -18.09
CA PRO A 17 45.92 -2.65 -18.71
C PRO A 17 45.76 -3.82 -17.74
N ASN A 18 46.11 -3.62 -16.45
CA ASN A 18 46.02 -4.66 -15.43
C ASN A 18 44.58 -4.97 -15.01
N LYS A 19 43.63 -4.06 -15.28
CA LYS A 19 42.22 -4.23 -14.96
C LYS A 19 41.49 -5.07 -16.01
N PHE A 20 42.08 -5.32 -17.18
CA PHE A 20 41.43 -6.10 -18.25
C PHE A 20 42.10 -7.45 -18.44
N LYS A 21 41.32 -8.51 -18.25
CA LYS A 21 41.78 -9.89 -18.38
C LYS A 21 40.73 -10.71 -19.12
N VAL A 22 41.15 -11.70 -19.91
CA VAL A 22 40.21 -12.64 -20.54
C VAL A 22 39.46 -13.39 -19.44
N GLU A 23 38.14 -13.50 -19.55
CA GLU A 23 37.22 -13.93 -18.50
C GLU A 23 37.60 -15.29 -17.91
N ARG A 24 38.08 -16.22 -18.75
CA ARG A 24 38.53 -17.55 -18.28
C ARG A 24 39.64 -17.47 -17.23
N PHE A 25 40.50 -16.45 -17.27
CA PHE A 25 41.59 -16.26 -16.32
C PHE A 25 41.16 -15.46 -15.10
N ILE A 26 40.05 -14.73 -15.16
CA ILE A 26 39.39 -14.13 -14.01
C ILE A 26 38.74 -15.25 -13.20
N PHE A 27 37.98 -16.13 -13.87
CA PHE A 27 37.28 -17.25 -13.22
C PHE A 27 38.21 -18.29 -12.57
N GLN A 28 39.47 -18.36 -13.00
CA GLN A 28 40.48 -19.23 -12.36
C GLN A 28 40.97 -18.71 -11.00
N GLU A 29 40.67 -17.46 -10.66
CA GLU A 29 40.99 -16.90 -9.35
C GLU A 29 39.92 -17.24 -8.31
N ILE A 30 38.71 -17.62 -8.76
CA ILE A 30 37.63 -18.10 -7.92
C ILE A 30 37.94 -19.55 -7.51
N ARG A 31 37.89 -19.81 -6.21
CA ARG A 31 38.22 -21.11 -5.61
C ARG A 31 36.95 -21.88 -5.25
N PRO A 32 37.04 -23.21 -5.16
CA PRO A 32 35.99 -24.01 -4.54
C PRO A 32 35.65 -23.50 -3.13
N GLY A 33 34.35 -23.40 -2.83
CA GLY A 33 33.85 -22.89 -1.55
C GLY A 33 33.70 -21.36 -1.45
N ASP A 34 34.17 -20.59 -2.43
CA ASP A 34 34.04 -19.13 -2.43
C ASP A 34 32.58 -18.69 -2.41
N LYS A 35 32.34 -17.54 -1.80
CA LYS A 35 31.05 -16.86 -1.73
C LYS A 35 31.02 -15.71 -2.74
N ILE A 36 30.15 -15.84 -3.72
CA ILE A 36 30.02 -14.88 -4.82
C ILE A 36 28.76 -14.05 -4.59
N PHE A 37 28.92 -12.76 -4.32
CA PHE A 37 27.82 -11.80 -4.37
C PHE A 37 27.54 -11.40 -5.82
N ILE A 38 26.26 -11.45 -6.21
CA ILE A 38 25.79 -11.00 -7.52
C ILE A 38 24.96 -9.73 -7.35
N GLY A 39 25.25 -8.71 -8.17
CA GLY A 39 24.57 -7.42 -8.17
C GLY A 39 23.03 -7.52 -8.20
N THR A 40 22.38 -6.60 -7.48
CA THR A 40 20.94 -6.65 -7.21
C THR A 40 20.08 -6.31 -8.43
N GLY A 41 19.03 -7.10 -8.67
CA GLY A 41 17.88 -6.72 -9.49
C GLY A 41 18.24 -6.37 -10.93
N CYS A 42 17.85 -5.18 -11.38
CA CYS A 42 18.17 -4.70 -12.73
C CYS A 42 19.65 -4.39 -12.94
N GLY A 43 20.45 -4.32 -11.86
CA GLY A 43 21.89 -4.17 -11.90
C GLY A 43 22.66 -5.50 -12.00
N GLU A 44 21.99 -6.66 -12.07
CA GLU A 44 22.66 -7.96 -12.24
C GLU A 44 23.50 -7.98 -13.54
N PRO A 45 24.81 -8.29 -13.49
CA PRO A 45 25.67 -8.34 -14.67
C PRO A 45 25.41 -9.58 -15.53
N GLN A 46 24.41 -9.51 -16.43
CA GLN A 46 23.88 -10.65 -17.17
C GLN A 46 24.95 -11.34 -18.02
N TYR A 47 25.74 -10.58 -18.78
CA TYR A 47 26.83 -11.13 -19.58
C TYR A 47 27.85 -11.87 -18.71
N LEU A 48 28.26 -11.29 -17.59
CA LEU A 48 29.25 -11.87 -16.71
C LEU A 48 28.75 -13.18 -16.06
N VAL A 49 27.52 -13.19 -15.55
CA VAL A 49 26.88 -14.40 -14.99
C VAL A 49 26.75 -15.49 -16.06
N LYS A 50 26.27 -15.14 -17.26
CA LYS A 50 26.16 -16.08 -18.38
C LYS A 50 27.52 -16.68 -18.77
N THR A 51 28.56 -15.87 -18.76
CA THR A 51 29.92 -16.28 -19.15
C THR A 51 30.57 -17.17 -18.09
N LEU A 52 30.32 -16.90 -16.81
CA LEU A 52 30.68 -17.79 -15.69
C LEU A 52 30.04 -19.17 -15.87
N LEU A 53 28.73 -19.22 -16.11
CA LEU A 53 28.01 -20.49 -16.29
C LEU A 53 28.47 -21.28 -17.51
N ASN A 54 28.79 -20.58 -18.61
CA ASN A 54 29.39 -21.21 -19.78
C ASN A 54 30.77 -21.79 -19.48
N HIS A 55 31.57 -21.12 -18.65
CA HIS A 55 32.85 -21.63 -18.19
C HIS A 55 32.67 -22.88 -17.32
N VAL A 56 31.74 -22.86 -16.37
CA VAL A 56 31.43 -24.00 -15.48
C VAL A 56 30.91 -25.19 -16.28
N ASN A 57 30.02 -25.00 -17.26
CA ASN A 57 29.56 -26.08 -18.13
C ASN A 57 30.70 -26.78 -18.88
N LYS A 58 31.73 -26.02 -19.29
CA LYS A 58 32.92 -26.57 -19.97
C LYS A 58 33.91 -27.18 -18.98
N ASN A 59 33.94 -26.69 -17.74
CA ASN A 59 34.88 -27.09 -16.70
C ASN A 59 34.16 -27.34 -15.37
N PRO A 60 33.32 -28.38 -15.23
CA PRO A 60 32.47 -28.54 -14.04
C PRO A 60 33.25 -28.74 -12.73
N LYS A 61 34.52 -29.13 -12.80
CA LYS A 61 35.38 -29.31 -11.62
C LYS A 61 36.09 -28.04 -11.17
N ALA A 62 35.98 -26.94 -11.94
CA ALA A 62 36.61 -25.67 -11.61
C ALA A 62 35.87 -24.94 -10.47
N PHE A 63 34.57 -25.22 -10.30
CA PHE A 63 33.71 -24.64 -9.27
C PHE A 63 33.07 -25.78 -8.50
N LEU A 64 33.26 -25.83 -7.18
CA LEU A 64 32.64 -26.82 -6.32
C LEU A 64 32.22 -26.12 -5.03
N ASP A 65 31.01 -26.42 -4.56
CA ASP A 65 30.45 -25.91 -3.31
C ASP A 65 30.48 -24.37 -3.18
N THR A 66 30.41 -23.63 -4.29
CA THR A 66 30.39 -22.17 -4.30
C THR A 66 29.03 -21.65 -3.83
N GLU A 67 29.01 -20.73 -2.88
CA GLU A 67 27.78 -20.07 -2.43
C GLU A 67 27.51 -18.85 -3.32
N LEU A 68 26.32 -18.76 -3.92
CA LEU A 68 25.89 -17.55 -4.63
C LEU A 68 24.99 -16.74 -3.70
N ILE A 69 25.27 -15.46 -3.51
CA ILE A 69 24.52 -14.56 -2.63
C ILE A 69 23.86 -13.47 -3.46
N ASN A 70 22.56 -13.25 -3.26
CA ASN A 70 21.83 -12.15 -3.90
C ASN A 70 20.69 -11.61 -3.02
N ILE A 71 20.22 -10.41 -3.33
CA ILE A 71 18.97 -9.87 -2.78
C ILE A 71 17.81 -10.41 -3.60
N VAL A 72 17.57 -9.84 -4.78
CA VAL A 72 16.46 -10.17 -5.67
C VAL A 72 16.97 -10.34 -7.10
N ASN A 73 16.46 -11.35 -7.79
CA ASN A 73 16.73 -11.63 -9.20
C ASN A 73 15.42 -11.45 -10.01
N LEU A 74 15.48 -10.70 -11.11
CA LEU A 74 14.36 -10.47 -12.05
C LEU A 74 14.41 -11.37 -13.30
N GLY A 75 15.57 -11.93 -13.63
CA GLY A 75 15.81 -12.81 -14.75
C GLY A 75 15.66 -14.29 -14.42
N VAL A 76 16.34 -15.10 -15.21
CA VAL A 76 16.48 -16.54 -14.97
C VAL A 76 17.52 -16.78 -13.87
N ALA A 77 17.32 -17.80 -13.05
CA ALA A 77 18.30 -18.25 -12.06
C ALA A 77 18.92 -19.60 -12.50
N PRO A 78 19.59 -19.66 -13.66
CA PRO A 78 20.04 -20.92 -14.27
C PRO A 78 21.06 -21.68 -13.40
N TYR A 79 21.77 -20.99 -12.51
CA TYR A 79 22.64 -21.60 -11.50
C TYR A 79 21.89 -22.46 -10.48
N THR A 80 20.56 -22.38 -10.41
CA THR A 80 19.73 -23.28 -9.58
C THR A 80 19.29 -24.55 -10.31
N ASP A 81 19.65 -24.71 -11.60
CA ASP A 81 19.37 -25.93 -12.35
C ASP A 81 20.11 -27.15 -11.78
N GLU A 82 19.48 -28.32 -11.84
CA GLU A 82 20.02 -29.57 -11.28
C GLU A 82 21.44 -29.92 -11.77
N LYS A 83 21.77 -29.54 -13.01
CA LYS A 83 23.10 -29.76 -13.59
C LYS A 83 24.23 -28.98 -12.90
N PHE A 84 23.91 -27.92 -12.15
CA PHE A 84 24.86 -27.11 -11.41
C PHE A 84 24.83 -27.35 -9.91
N ARG A 85 24.08 -28.34 -9.43
CA ARG A 85 23.87 -28.57 -7.99
C ARG A 85 25.16 -28.82 -7.20
N ASP A 86 26.18 -29.41 -7.84
CA ASP A 86 27.47 -29.70 -7.22
C ASP A 86 28.44 -28.49 -7.35
N ASN A 87 28.05 -27.48 -8.14
CA ASN A 87 28.84 -26.27 -8.38
C ASN A 87 28.38 -25.11 -7.50
N PHE A 88 27.07 -24.88 -7.43
CA PHE A 88 26.49 -23.70 -6.81
C PHE A 88 25.41 -24.06 -5.81
N ARG A 89 25.42 -23.35 -4.68
CA ARG A 89 24.29 -23.25 -3.77
C ARG A 89 23.88 -21.78 -3.64
N LEU A 90 22.67 -21.46 -4.08
CA LEU A 90 22.14 -20.12 -3.92
C LEU A 90 21.68 -19.89 -2.48
N ASN A 91 22.06 -18.77 -1.89
CA ASN A 91 21.50 -18.21 -0.67
C ASN A 91 20.96 -16.80 -0.96
N SER A 92 19.63 -16.67 -0.92
CA SER A 92 18.95 -15.43 -1.29
C SER A 92 18.37 -14.73 -0.08
N PHE A 93 18.45 -13.39 -0.04
CA PHE A 93 17.74 -12.58 0.95
C PHE A 93 16.31 -12.22 0.53
N PHE A 94 15.95 -12.43 -0.75
CA PHE A 94 14.61 -12.17 -1.25
C PHE A 94 14.26 -13.11 -2.41
N ILE A 95 13.23 -13.94 -2.21
CA ILE A 95 12.87 -14.96 -3.19
C ILE A 95 12.13 -14.34 -4.39
N GLY A 96 12.72 -14.48 -5.58
CA GLY A 96 12.11 -14.12 -6.85
C GLY A 96 11.30 -15.28 -7.46
N ASN A 97 10.60 -15.00 -8.56
CA ASN A 97 9.83 -16.03 -9.26
C ASN A 97 10.72 -17.18 -9.77
N SER A 98 11.95 -16.86 -10.20
CA SER A 98 12.92 -17.82 -10.72
C SER A 98 13.56 -18.70 -9.63
N THR A 99 13.64 -18.24 -8.38
CA THR A 99 14.32 -18.96 -7.28
C THR A 99 13.34 -19.68 -6.34
N ARG A 100 12.05 -19.29 -6.34
CA ARG A 100 11.01 -19.83 -5.44
C ARG A 100 10.93 -21.35 -5.44
N ARG A 101 10.96 -21.98 -6.61
CA ARG A 101 10.88 -23.44 -6.71
C ARG A 101 12.10 -24.14 -6.10
N ALA A 102 13.29 -23.58 -6.27
CA ALA A 102 14.53 -24.16 -5.75
C ALA A 102 14.55 -24.11 -4.21
N VAL A 103 14.21 -22.96 -3.62
CA VAL A 103 14.15 -22.77 -2.17
C VAL A 103 13.17 -23.75 -1.52
N ASN A 104 11.94 -23.83 -2.03
CA ASN A 104 10.90 -24.69 -1.46
C ASN A 104 11.14 -26.20 -1.66
N ARG A 105 12.18 -26.59 -2.40
CA ARG A 105 12.62 -28.00 -2.55
C ARG A 105 13.95 -28.28 -1.83
N GLY A 106 14.51 -27.31 -1.13
CA GLY A 106 15.81 -27.41 -0.44
C GLY A 106 17.03 -27.33 -1.36
N ALA A 107 16.85 -26.99 -2.64
CA ALA A 107 17.94 -26.84 -3.61
C ALA A 107 18.63 -25.46 -3.52
N ALA A 108 18.01 -24.50 -2.85
CA ALA A 108 18.56 -23.19 -2.53
C ALA A 108 18.15 -22.79 -1.11
N ASP A 109 18.86 -21.83 -0.53
CA ASP A 109 18.61 -21.26 0.78
C ASP A 109 17.91 -19.90 0.70
N TYR A 110 17.15 -19.60 1.74
CA TYR A 110 16.59 -18.29 2.03
C TYR A 110 17.08 -17.85 3.41
N THR A 111 17.75 -16.71 3.47
CA THR A 111 18.20 -16.10 4.73
C THR A 111 17.26 -14.97 5.12
N PRO A 112 16.39 -15.15 6.14
CA PRO A 112 15.47 -14.11 6.58
C PRO A 112 16.21 -13.05 7.41
N ILE A 113 16.23 -11.81 6.93
CA ILE A 113 16.79 -10.65 7.64
C ILE A 113 16.19 -9.35 7.08
N PHE A 114 16.15 -8.29 7.90
CA PHE A 114 15.89 -6.94 7.40
C PHE A 114 17.03 -6.50 6.48
N LEU A 115 16.71 -6.00 5.29
CA LEU A 115 17.74 -5.64 4.32
C LEU A 115 18.66 -4.52 4.83
N SER A 116 18.16 -3.65 5.71
CA SER A 116 18.95 -2.62 6.40
C SER A 116 20.09 -3.17 7.27
N ALA A 117 19.99 -4.43 7.73
CA ALA A 117 20.98 -5.06 8.60
C ALA A 117 22.05 -5.86 7.85
N VAL A 118 21.85 -6.14 6.56
CA VAL A 118 22.79 -6.94 5.79
C VAL A 118 24.15 -6.26 5.62
N PRO A 119 24.27 -4.94 5.36
CA PRO A 119 25.57 -4.28 5.31
C PRO A 119 26.40 -4.51 6.58
N ASP A 120 25.79 -4.48 7.78
CA ASP A 120 26.51 -4.75 9.02
C ASP A 120 27.03 -6.19 9.11
N LEU A 121 26.29 -7.18 8.60
CA LEU A 121 26.76 -8.57 8.54
C LEU A 121 28.01 -8.72 7.68
N ILE A 122 28.05 -8.03 6.54
CA ILE A 122 29.18 -8.03 5.63
C ILE A 122 30.36 -7.27 6.27
N ARG A 123 30.08 -6.09 6.83
CA ARG A 123 31.08 -5.22 7.46
C ARG A 123 31.80 -5.88 8.63
N THR A 124 31.04 -6.65 9.42
CA THR A 124 31.53 -7.41 10.58
C THR A 124 32.02 -8.82 10.25
N GLU A 125 32.08 -9.16 8.96
CA GLU A 125 32.55 -10.45 8.42
C GLU A 125 31.75 -11.67 8.92
N ARG A 126 30.58 -11.45 9.52
CA ARG A 126 29.61 -12.54 9.83
C ARG A 126 29.05 -13.14 8.55
N MET A 127 29.02 -12.35 7.49
CA MET A 127 28.85 -12.81 6.13
C MET A 127 30.07 -12.40 5.31
N HIS A 128 31.01 -13.32 5.14
CA HIS A 128 32.14 -13.11 4.25
C HIS A 128 31.69 -13.10 2.78
N ILE A 129 32.28 -12.22 1.97
CA ILE A 129 32.12 -12.18 0.51
C ILE A 129 33.51 -12.35 -0.08
N ASP A 130 33.73 -13.42 -0.83
CA ASP A 130 35.02 -13.66 -1.49
C ASP A 130 35.09 -12.90 -2.82
N VAL A 131 33.99 -12.96 -3.59
CA VAL A 131 33.89 -12.36 -4.92
C VAL A 131 32.65 -11.49 -5.04
N ALA A 132 32.79 -10.26 -5.55
CA ALA A 132 31.67 -9.42 -5.94
C ALA A 132 31.59 -9.29 -7.47
N MET A 133 30.52 -9.79 -8.06
CA MET A 133 30.20 -9.64 -9.49
C MET A 133 29.13 -8.57 -9.65
N ILE A 134 29.53 -7.41 -10.18
CA ILE A 134 28.69 -6.20 -10.23
C ILE A 134 28.57 -5.65 -11.65
N GLN A 135 27.67 -4.71 -11.84
CA GLN A 135 27.56 -3.92 -13.06
C GLN A 135 27.74 -2.43 -12.76
N THR A 136 28.38 -1.71 -13.67
CA THR A 136 28.80 -0.32 -13.46
C THR A 136 28.76 0.49 -14.75
N THR A 137 28.79 1.81 -14.65
CA THR A 137 29.21 2.67 -15.76
C THR A 137 30.67 2.39 -16.11
N PRO A 138 31.12 2.67 -17.35
CA PRO A 138 32.54 2.74 -17.66
C PRO A 138 33.27 3.76 -16.77
N PRO A 139 34.58 3.57 -16.52
CA PRO A 139 35.41 4.58 -15.87
C PRO A 139 35.48 5.83 -16.74
N ASP A 140 35.40 7.00 -16.11
CA ASP A 140 35.75 8.25 -16.78
C ASP A 140 37.28 8.44 -16.84
N LYS A 141 37.73 9.59 -17.36
CA LYS A 141 39.16 9.93 -17.46
C LYS A 141 39.92 9.96 -16.12
N ASN A 142 39.21 10.06 -14.99
CA ASN A 142 39.78 10.04 -13.64
C ASN A 142 39.61 8.65 -12.98
N GLY A 143 39.12 7.66 -13.73
CA GLY A 143 38.80 6.34 -13.21
C GLY A 143 37.49 6.28 -12.44
N GLU A 144 36.64 7.31 -12.47
CA GLU A 144 35.38 7.32 -11.70
C GLU A 144 34.30 6.49 -12.39
N MET A 145 33.76 5.54 -11.64
CA MET A 145 32.67 4.65 -12.06
C MET A 145 31.46 4.86 -11.15
N ASN A 146 30.32 4.31 -11.54
CA ASN A 146 29.08 4.41 -10.78
C ASN A 146 28.29 3.10 -10.85
N LEU A 147 27.73 2.67 -9.72
CA LEU A 147 26.89 1.46 -9.60
C LEU A 147 25.52 1.62 -10.29
N GLY A 148 25.14 2.85 -10.61
CA GLY A 148 23.93 3.21 -11.33
C GLY A 148 22.67 2.79 -10.61
N VAL A 149 21.97 1.79 -11.16
CA VAL A 149 20.63 1.41 -10.70
C VAL A 149 20.62 0.65 -9.37
N SER A 150 21.75 0.16 -8.86
CA SER A 150 21.78 -0.68 -7.64
C SER A 150 22.95 -0.30 -6.72
N VAL A 151 22.68 0.49 -5.67
CA VAL A 151 23.67 0.84 -4.63
C VAL A 151 23.56 -0.11 -3.44
N ASP A 152 22.36 -0.16 -2.84
CA ASP A 152 21.91 -1.09 -1.82
C ASP A 152 23.00 -1.74 -0.95
N ILE A 153 23.10 -3.06 -0.98
CA ILE A 153 24.11 -3.89 -0.34
C ILE A 153 25.34 -4.00 -1.26
N VAL A 154 25.18 -3.80 -2.58
CA VAL A 154 26.27 -3.86 -3.57
C VAL A 154 27.47 -3.03 -3.12
N LYS A 155 27.25 -1.83 -2.57
CA LYS A 155 28.32 -0.97 -2.07
C LYS A 155 29.18 -1.64 -1.00
N GLU A 156 28.57 -2.22 0.02
CA GLU A 156 29.32 -2.91 1.10
C GLU A 156 29.94 -4.22 0.59
N ALA A 157 29.29 -4.93 -0.34
CA ALA A 157 29.84 -6.13 -0.94
C ALA A 157 31.16 -5.85 -1.68
N ILE A 158 31.27 -4.72 -2.39
CA ILE A 158 32.50 -4.29 -3.07
C ILE A 158 33.59 -3.97 -2.05
N GLU A 159 33.25 -3.21 -1.00
CA GLU A 159 34.23 -2.76 0.00
C GLU A 159 34.83 -3.91 0.82
N LYS A 160 34.19 -5.08 0.82
CA LYS A 160 34.61 -6.25 1.60
C LYS A 160 34.99 -7.47 0.79
N ALA A 161 34.69 -7.51 -0.51
CA ALA A 161 35.09 -8.61 -1.37
C ALA A 161 36.61 -8.67 -1.52
N THR A 162 37.14 -9.90 -1.58
CA THR A 162 38.56 -10.12 -1.90
C THR A 162 38.83 -9.92 -3.40
N LEU A 163 37.84 -10.19 -4.24
CA LEU A 163 37.89 -10.03 -5.69
C LEU A 163 36.65 -9.31 -6.20
N VAL A 164 36.81 -8.18 -6.89
CA VAL A 164 35.73 -7.41 -7.49
C VAL A 164 35.82 -7.47 -9.01
N VAL A 165 34.79 -8.04 -9.64
CA VAL A 165 34.68 -8.13 -11.10
C VAL A 165 33.50 -7.29 -11.57
N ALA A 166 33.79 -6.19 -12.25
CA ALA A 166 32.78 -5.26 -12.76
C ALA A 166 32.52 -5.50 -14.25
N GLN A 167 31.25 -5.73 -14.59
CA GLN A 167 30.78 -5.56 -15.96
C GLN A 167 30.54 -4.06 -16.21
N ALA A 168 31.33 -3.45 -17.08
CA ALA A 168 31.16 -2.05 -17.42
C ALA A 168 30.26 -1.91 -18.66
N ASN A 169 29.17 -1.15 -18.51
CA ASN A 169 28.09 -1.01 -19.47
C ASN A 169 27.71 0.46 -19.65
N THR A 170 27.80 0.98 -20.88
CA THR A 170 27.43 2.37 -21.22
C THR A 170 25.93 2.67 -21.05
N ASN A 171 25.08 1.66 -20.96
CA ASN A 171 23.65 1.82 -20.66
C ASN A 171 23.36 2.00 -19.16
N MET A 172 24.35 1.80 -18.29
CA MET A 172 24.21 2.06 -16.86
C MET A 172 24.16 3.59 -16.62
N PRO A 173 23.14 4.13 -15.92
CA PRO A 173 23.10 5.56 -15.61
C PRO A 173 24.12 5.92 -14.52
N ARG A 174 24.62 7.16 -14.54
CA ARG A 174 25.44 7.73 -13.46
C ARG A 174 24.53 8.46 -12.47
N VAL A 175 24.09 7.76 -11.43
CA VAL A 175 23.17 8.32 -10.43
C VAL A 175 23.96 8.97 -9.29
N PRO A 176 23.67 10.23 -8.90
CA PRO A 176 24.34 10.86 -7.76
C PRO A 176 24.12 10.09 -6.45
N GLY A 177 25.06 10.22 -5.50
CA GLY A 177 24.97 9.60 -4.17
C GLY A 177 26.10 8.61 -3.88
N ASP A 178 25.80 7.59 -3.09
CA ASP A 178 26.79 6.66 -2.53
C ASP A 178 27.24 5.57 -3.53
N GLY A 179 26.62 5.53 -4.72
CA GLY A 179 26.96 4.61 -5.80
C GLY A 179 28.26 4.93 -6.53
N LYS A 180 28.97 5.99 -6.14
CA LYS A 180 30.27 6.34 -6.72
C LYS A 180 31.36 5.38 -6.23
N ILE A 181 32.13 4.84 -7.17
CA ILE A 181 33.32 4.03 -6.92
C ILE A 181 34.45 4.49 -7.87
N ASN A 182 35.67 4.02 -7.63
CA ASN A 182 36.80 4.23 -8.52
C ASN A 182 37.24 2.90 -9.15
N ILE A 183 37.91 2.97 -10.30
CA ILE A 183 38.53 1.81 -10.94
C ILE A 183 39.54 1.09 -10.03
N GLU A 184 40.12 1.79 -9.05
CA GLU A 184 40.98 1.17 -8.03
C GLU A 184 40.21 0.27 -7.05
N ASP A 185 38.90 0.45 -6.89
CA ASP A 185 38.03 -0.41 -6.07
C ASP A 185 37.64 -1.72 -6.80
N VAL A 186 38.08 -1.89 -8.05
CA VAL A 186 37.74 -3.03 -8.91
C VAL A 186 39.00 -3.76 -9.35
N ASP A 187 39.03 -5.08 -9.25
CA ASP A 187 40.17 -5.88 -9.72
C ASP A 187 40.14 -6.08 -11.23
N TYR A 188 38.97 -6.47 -11.76
CA TYR A 188 38.79 -6.74 -13.19
C TYR A 188 37.55 -6.09 -13.79
N ILE A 189 37.72 -5.56 -15.00
CA ILE A 189 36.66 -5.00 -15.83
C ILE A 189 36.40 -5.92 -17.03
N VAL A 190 35.13 -6.25 -17.21
CA VAL A 190 34.60 -6.89 -18.42
C VAL A 190 33.72 -5.88 -19.14
N SER A 191 34.20 -5.36 -20.27
CA SER A 191 33.46 -4.39 -21.10
C SER A 191 32.35 -5.11 -21.88
N CYS A 192 31.08 -4.84 -21.57
CA CYS A 192 29.95 -5.38 -22.32
C CYS A 192 28.75 -4.42 -22.26
N ASP A 193 28.41 -3.85 -23.42
CA ASP A 193 27.21 -3.04 -23.58
C ASP A 193 26.01 -3.94 -23.88
N GLU A 194 25.04 -3.95 -22.97
CA GLU A 194 23.75 -4.61 -23.15
C GLU A 194 22.63 -3.77 -22.53
N PRO A 195 21.39 -3.84 -23.03
CA PRO A 195 20.27 -3.18 -22.35
C PRO A 195 20.16 -3.67 -20.91
N LEU A 196 19.98 -2.74 -19.97
CA LEU A 196 19.65 -3.11 -18.59
C LEU A 196 18.32 -3.88 -18.56
N LEU A 197 18.18 -4.78 -17.58
CA LEU A 197 16.92 -5.48 -17.38
C LEU A 197 15.81 -4.46 -17.07
N GLU A 198 14.64 -4.65 -17.68
CA GLU A 198 13.46 -3.84 -17.40
C GLU A 198 12.48 -4.59 -16.48
N TYR A 199 11.81 -3.84 -15.61
CA TYR A 199 10.71 -4.36 -14.80
C TYR A 199 9.39 -3.82 -15.32
N LEU A 200 8.51 -4.73 -15.76
CA LEU A 200 7.18 -4.39 -16.28
C LEU A 200 6.11 -4.90 -15.34
N GLU A 201 5.31 -3.98 -14.81
CA GLU A 201 4.19 -4.30 -13.93
C GLU A 201 3.01 -4.85 -14.72
N GLN A 202 2.40 -5.91 -14.20
CA GLN A 202 1.13 -6.43 -14.67
C GLN A 202 0.12 -6.41 -13.52
N VAL A 203 -0.79 -5.44 -13.52
CA VAL A 203 -1.95 -5.38 -12.61
C VAL A 203 -3.20 -5.09 -13.42
N PRO A 204 -4.34 -5.75 -13.14
CA PRO A 204 -5.62 -5.36 -13.71
C PRO A 204 -5.92 -3.88 -13.41
N GLY A 205 -6.12 -3.08 -14.46
CA GLY A 205 -6.18 -1.61 -14.34
C GLY A 205 -7.28 -1.10 -13.41
N ASP A 206 -8.43 -1.79 -13.34
CA ASP A 206 -9.54 -1.35 -12.49
C ASP A 206 -9.29 -1.55 -10.99
N VAL A 207 -8.67 -2.66 -10.60
CA VAL A 207 -8.35 -2.94 -9.19
C VAL A 207 -7.31 -1.94 -8.68
N ALA A 208 -6.25 -1.70 -9.47
CA ALA A 208 -5.24 -0.70 -9.14
C ALA A 208 -5.85 0.71 -9.03
N ARG A 209 -6.73 1.10 -9.95
CA ARG A 209 -7.39 2.41 -9.91
C ARG A 209 -8.26 2.59 -8.66
N LEU A 210 -9.01 1.57 -8.25
CA LEU A 210 -9.85 1.63 -7.05
C LEU A 210 -9.00 1.74 -5.78
N ILE A 211 -8.03 0.83 -5.61
CA ILE A 211 -7.12 0.83 -4.46
C ILE A 211 -6.32 2.14 -4.41
N GLY A 212 -5.77 2.59 -5.55
CA GLY A 212 -5.02 3.83 -5.63
C GLY A 212 -5.85 5.08 -5.33
N GLY A 213 -7.12 5.11 -5.75
CA GLY A 213 -8.05 6.17 -5.37
C GLY A 213 -8.29 6.23 -3.85
N TYR A 214 -8.36 5.09 -3.18
CA TYR A 214 -8.47 5.03 -1.72
C TYR A 214 -7.18 5.46 -1.02
N VAL A 215 -6.03 4.95 -1.46
CA VAL A 215 -4.73 5.33 -0.89
C VAL A 215 -4.48 6.82 -1.06
N ALA A 216 -4.84 7.41 -2.21
CA ALA A 216 -4.75 8.84 -2.46
C ALA A 216 -5.61 9.68 -1.49
N ARG A 217 -6.67 9.14 -0.89
CA ARG A 217 -7.47 9.84 0.14
C ARG A 217 -6.75 9.87 1.50
N ILE A 218 -5.83 8.94 1.75
CA ILE A 218 -5.07 8.83 3.01
C ILE A 218 -3.82 9.73 2.96
N ILE A 219 -3.17 9.83 1.80
CA ILE A 219 -1.97 10.65 1.60
C ILE A 219 -2.35 12.12 1.61
N GLU A 220 -1.62 12.95 2.36
CA GLU A 220 -1.80 14.40 2.39
C GLU A 220 -0.80 15.09 1.44
N ASP A 221 -1.10 16.32 1.02
CA ASP A 221 -0.09 17.16 0.37
C ASP A 221 1.11 17.37 1.32
N GLY A 222 2.32 17.42 0.78
CA GLY A 222 3.52 17.54 1.60
C GLY A 222 3.94 16.26 2.34
N SER A 223 3.34 15.10 2.04
CA SER A 223 3.75 13.81 2.62
C SER A 223 5.06 13.31 2.00
N THR A 224 5.92 12.69 2.80
CA THR A 224 7.04 11.90 2.29
C THR A 224 6.57 10.47 2.10
N ILE A 225 6.67 9.90 0.90
CA ILE A 225 6.14 8.57 0.59
C ILE A 225 7.26 7.57 0.31
N GLN A 226 7.03 6.33 0.74
CA GLN A 226 7.72 5.14 0.26
C GLN A 226 6.70 4.22 -0.38
N VAL A 227 7.11 3.58 -1.48
CA VAL A 227 6.32 2.56 -2.17
C VAL A 227 7.12 1.28 -2.23
N GLY A 228 6.53 0.20 -1.74
CA GLY A 228 7.16 -1.11 -1.59
C GLY A 228 7.34 -1.85 -2.89
N TYR A 229 8.10 -2.93 -2.82
CA TYR A 229 8.20 -3.90 -3.90
C TYR A 229 6.84 -4.56 -4.19
N GLY A 230 6.51 -4.71 -5.46
CA GLY A 230 5.33 -5.42 -5.92
C GLY A 230 4.51 -4.64 -6.93
N SER A 231 3.79 -5.37 -7.78
CA SER A 231 3.00 -4.78 -8.86
C SER A 231 1.88 -3.86 -8.33
N MET A 232 1.22 -4.23 -7.24
CA MET A 232 0.11 -3.44 -6.68
C MET A 232 0.55 -2.08 -6.09
N PRO A 233 1.51 -2.00 -5.14
CA PRO A 233 1.97 -0.71 -4.61
C PRO A 233 2.48 0.24 -5.69
N ASN A 234 3.16 -0.27 -6.71
CA ASN A 234 3.64 0.57 -7.79
C ASN A 234 2.53 1.07 -8.73
N ALA A 235 1.57 0.20 -9.09
CA ALA A 235 0.48 0.56 -10.00
C ALA A 235 -0.39 1.70 -9.44
N ILE A 236 -0.54 1.76 -8.12
CA ILE A 236 -1.38 2.79 -7.46
C ILE A 236 -0.74 4.18 -7.43
N VAL A 237 0.57 4.31 -7.65
CA VAL A 237 1.29 5.60 -7.62
C VAL A 237 0.73 6.58 -8.66
N SER A 238 0.27 6.04 -9.80
CA SER A 238 -0.39 6.81 -10.86
C SER A 238 -1.65 7.57 -10.39
N SER A 239 -2.27 7.15 -9.28
CA SER A 239 -3.47 7.78 -8.71
C SER A 239 -3.17 9.04 -7.90
N PHE A 240 -1.89 9.38 -7.70
CA PHE A 240 -1.48 10.53 -6.86
C PHE A 240 -1.31 11.84 -7.63
N GLY A 241 -1.67 11.88 -8.92
CA GLY A 241 -1.48 13.07 -9.78
C GLY A 241 -2.15 14.36 -9.31
N GLY A 242 -3.13 14.28 -8.40
CA GLY A 242 -3.79 15.45 -7.80
C GLY A 242 -3.11 16.01 -6.54
N LYS A 243 -2.04 15.36 -6.04
CA LYS A 243 -1.30 15.78 -4.85
C LYS A 243 -0.29 16.89 -5.16
N LYS A 244 0.20 17.54 -4.10
CA LYS A 244 1.22 18.59 -4.20
C LYS A 244 2.33 18.38 -3.18
N HIS A 245 3.53 18.82 -3.57
CA HIS A 245 4.71 18.88 -2.70
C HIS A 245 5.09 17.53 -2.07
N LEU A 246 4.84 16.43 -2.79
CA LEU A 246 5.20 15.11 -2.29
C LEU A 246 6.73 14.98 -2.22
N GLY A 247 7.21 14.31 -1.18
CA GLY A 247 8.59 13.90 -1.03
C GLY A 247 8.76 12.39 -1.21
N ILE A 248 9.96 11.96 -1.61
CA ILE A 248 10.31 10.55 -1.78
C ILE A 248 11.52 10.22 -0.90
N HIS A 249 11.32 9.23 -0.04
CA HIS A 249 12.38 8.50 0.66
C HIS A 249 11.96 7.04 0.62
N THR A 250 12.51 6.27 -0.32
CA THR A 250 12.03 4.92 -0.66
C THR A 250 13.18 3.92 -0.70
N GLU A 251 12.87 2.63 -0.66
CA GLU A 251 13.84 1.58 -0.98
C GLU A 251 14.06 1.56 -2.51
N LEU A 252 12.97 1.29 -3.23
CA LEU A 252 12.92 1.12 -4.68
C LEU A 252 12.35 2.37 -5.35
N LEU A 253 13.08 2.90 -6.34
CA LEU A 253 12.56 3.89 -7.31
C LEU A 253 11.98 3.18 -8.53
N ASN A 254 10.74 3.52 -8.89
CA ASN A 254 9.97 2.90 -9.97
C ASN A 254 9.43 3.92 -10.99
N ASP A 255 8.87 3.43 -12.09
CA ASP A 255 8.32 4.24 -13.18
C ASP A 255 7.23 5.23 -12.70
N GLY A 256 6.39 4.80 -11.74
CA GLY A 256 5.31 5.61 -11.18
C GLY A 256 5.84 6.86 -10.47
N ILE A 257 6.87 6.71 -9.64
CA ILE A 257 7.53 7.82 -8.94
C ILE A 257 8.14 8.78 -9.95
N VAL A 258 8.84 8.28 -10.96
CA VAL A 258 9.41 9.11 -12.03
C VAL A 258 8.32 9.88 -12.78
N GLY A 259 7.17 9.27 -13.03
CA GLY A 259 6.02 9.96 -13.62
C GLY A 259 5.52 11.14 -12.77
N LEU A 260 5.45 10.97 -11.45
CA LEU A 260 5.07 12.06 -10.52
C LEU A 260 6.14 13.16 -10.43
N MET A 261 7.42 12.82 -10.54
CA MET A 261 8.51 13.80 -10.63
C MET A 261 8.41 14.62 -11.92
N LYS A 262 8.23 13.96 -13.07
CA LYS A 262 8.09 14.62 -14.38
C LYS A 262 6.90 15.59 -14.44
N THR A 263 5.85 15.35 -13.66
CA THR A 263 4.65 16.20 -13.57
C THR A 263 4.72 17.26 -12.46
N GLY A 264 5.79 17.28 -11.66
CA GLY A 264 5.98 18.25 -10.57
C GLY A 264 5.14 17.98 -9.31
N VAL A 265 4.45 16.84 -9.24
CA VAL A 265 3.74 16.40 -8.03
C VAL A 265 4.74 16.07 -6.92
N VAL A 266 5.84 15.42 -7.30
CA VAL A 266 7.00 15.17 -6.43
C VAL A 266 8.03 16.26 -6.68
N ASP A 267 8.28 17.07 -5.65
CA ASP A 267 9.32 18.12 -5.67
C ASP A 267 10.26 18.04 -4.45
N ASN A 268 9.94 17.17 -3.47
CA ASN A 268 10.71 16.97 -2.24
C ASN A 268 10.88 18.23 -1.36
N THR A 269 10.13 19.30 -1.62
CA THR A 269 10.31 20.60 -0.94
C THR A 269 9.88 20.58 0.53
N GLU A 270 8.95 19.70 0.90
CA GLU A 270 8.44 19.57 2.27
C GLU A 270 9.06 18.45 3.10
N LYS A 271 10.06 17.73 2.56
CA LYS A 271 10.79 16.70 3.33
C LYS A 271 11.53 17.31 4.52
N SER A 272 11.61 16.56 5.61
CA SER A 272 12.31 17.00 6.83
C SER A 272 13.82 16.79 6.74
N ILE A 273 14.24 15.73 6.03
CA ILE A 273 15.64 15.45 5.70
C ILE A 273 15.79 15.32 4.19
N ASN A 274 16.98 15.65 3.68
CA ASN A 274 17.26 15.66 2.23
C ASN A 274 16.22 16.45 1.41
N PRO A 275 15.89 17.70 1.79
CA PRO A 275 14.92 18.50 1.06
C PRO A 275 15.38 18.74 -0.38
N GLY A 276 14.43 18.72 -1.32
CA GLY A 276 14.71 18.84 -2.75
C GLY A 276 15.33 17.60 -3.41
N LYS A 277 15.53 16.51 -2.65
CA LYS A 277 16.12 15.26 -3.16
C LYS A 277 15.18 14.07 -3.00
N THR A 278 14.96 13.36 -4.10
CA THR A 278 14.39 12.01 -4.11
C THR A 278 15.47 11.04 -3.64
N ILE A 279 15.21 10.34 -2.54
CA ILE A 279 16.15 9.36 -1.96
C ILE A 279 15.65 7.96 -2.26
N ALA A 280 16.51 7.12 -2.85
CA ALA A 280 16.28 5.69 -3.05
C ALA A 280 17.58 4.90 -2.83
N THR A 281 17.53 3.57 -2.88
CA THR A 281 18.75 2.72 -2.81
C THR A 281 19.00 1.89 -4.06
N PHE A 282 17.93 1.57 -4.80
CA PHE A 282 18.02 1.00 -6.14
C PHE A 282 16.80 1.36 -7.00
N CYS A 283 16.87 1.04 -8.29
CA CYS A 283 15.87 1.35 -9.31
C CYS A 283 15.50 0.10 -10.11
N MET A 284 14.20 -0.06 -10.38
CA MET A 284 13.67 -1.05 -11.33
C MET A 284 12.55 -0.40 -12.12
N GLY A 285 12.70 -0.37 -13.44
CA GLY A 285 11.72 0.27 -14.32
C GLY A 285 12.02 0.00 -15.77
N ARG A 286 11.57 0.90 -16.63
CA ARG A 286 11.86 0.86 -18.08
C ARG A 286 13.09 1.69 -18.42
N LYS A 287 13.56 1.54 -19.66
CA LYS A 287 14.65 2.36 -20.19
C LYS A 287 14.43 3.86 -19.97
N GLU A 288 13.21 4.38 -20.15
CA GLU A 288 12.92 5.82 -19.99
C GLU A 288 13.07 6.31 -18.53
N THR A 289 13.00 5.39 -17.56
CA THR A 289 13.29 5.67 -16.16
C THR A 289 14.78 5.73 -15.93
N TYR A 290 15.56 4.79 -16.49
CA TYR A 290 17.02 4.82 -16.42
C TYR A 290 17.60 6.07 -17.09
N ASP A 291 17.08 6.45 -18.25
CA ASP A 291 17.46 7.68 -18.95
C ASP A 291 17.13 8.95 -18.15
N PHE A 292 16.09 8.92 -17.30
CA PHE A 292 15.67 10.06 -16.50
C PHE A 292 16.49 10.25 -15.22
N ILE A 293 16.99 9.16 -14.64
CA ILE A 293 17.80 9.23 -13.41
C ILE A 293 19.29 9.52 -13.69
N ASP A 294 19.74 9.27 -14.92
CA ASP A 294 21.11 9.55 -15.37
C ASP A 294 21.49 11.02 -15.14
N GLU A 295 22.53 11.25 -14.34
CA GLU A 295 23.07 12.56 -13.94
C GLU A 295 22.03 13.54 -13.35
N ASN A 296 20.88 13.05 -12.89
CA ASN A 296 19.80 13.91 -12.40
C ASN A 296 20.09 14.41 -10.98
N PRO A 297 20.37 15.72 -10.79
CA PRO A 297 20.78 16.24 -9.49
C PRO A 297 19.66 16.26 -8.45
N SER A 298 18.40 16.04 -8.85
CA SER A 298 17.27 15.94 -7.91
C SER A 298 17.13 14.57 -7.26
N ILE A 299 17.97 13.59 -7.64
CA ILE A 299 17.93 12.21 -7.16
C ILE A 299 19.27 11.88 -6.51
N GLU A 300 19.23 11.16 -5.39
CA GLU A 300 20.41 10.58 -4.76
C GLU A 300 20.14 9.13 -4.38
N PHE A 301 21.00 8.21 -4.81
CA PHE A 301 20.97 6.82 -4.36
C PHE A 301 21.92 6.63 -3.19
N LYS A 302 21.40 6.06 -2.11
CA LYS A 302 22.13 5.86 -0.85
C LYS A 302 22.20 4.39 -0.48
N THR A 303 23.12 4.03 0.41
CA THR A 303 23.22 2.66 0.94
C THR A 303 21.95 2.25 1.67
N ILE A 304 21.65 0.94 1.66
CA ILE A 304 20.39 0.43 2.22
C ILE A 304 20.29 0.60 3.73
N ASP A 305 21.42 0.61 4.45
CA ASP A 305 21.51 0.90 5.88
C ASP A 305 21.29 2.39 6.23
N TYR A 306 21.16 3.28 5.23
CA TYR A 306 20.61 4.63 5.39
C TYR A 306 19.13 4.69 5.00
N THR A 307 18.77 4.22 3.80
CA THR A 307 17.40 4.38 3.27
C THR A 307 16.40 3.61 4.11
N ASN A 308 16.77 2.40 4.53
CA ASN A 308 15.91 1.48 5.26
C ASN A 308 16.16 1.51 6.76
N ASN A 309 16.91 2.48 7.29
CA ASN A 309 17.07 2.59 8.74
C ASN A 309 15.80 3.21 9.35
N PRO A 310 15.08 2.50 10.25
CA PRO A 310 13.86 3.03 10.85
C PRO A 310 14.06 4.38 11.55
N LEU A 311 15.25 4.64 12.12
CA LEU A 311 15.57 5.90 12.79
C LEU A 311 15.84 7.05 11.81
N VAL A 312 16.25 6.76 10.57
CA VAL A 312 16.35 7.76 9.49
C VAL A 312 14.98 8.03 8.91
N ILE A 313 14.20 6.97 8.64
CA ILE A 313 12.84 7.06 8.13
C ILE A 313 11.95 7.90 9.06
N ALA A 314 12.04 7.66 10.37
CA ALA A 314 11.26 8.35 11.40
C ALA A 314 11.51 9.86 11.48
N GLN A 315 12.61 10.37 10.90
CA GLN A 315 12.89 11.81 10.87
C GLN A 315 12.02 12.57 9.87
N ASN A 316 11.39 11.89 8.91
CA ASN A 316 10.48 12.51 7.96
C ASN A 316 9.08 12.67 8.57
N LYS A 317 8.59 13.90 8.71
CA LYS A 317 7.17 14.14 9.04
C LYS A 317 6.25 13.58 7.96
N ARG A 318 5.07 13.11 8.35
CA ARG A 318 4.06 12.51 7.45
C ARG A 318 4.66 11.41 6.56
N MET A 319 5.64 10.66 7.09
CA MET A 319 6.20 9.52 6.38
C MET A 319 5.11 8.48 6.15
N THR A 320 4.82 8.19 4.90
CA THR A 320 3.76 7.26 4.50
C THR A 320 4.37 6.06 3.79
N ALA A 321 4.41 4.91 4.47
CA ALA A 321 4.92 3.66 3.93
C ALA A 321 3.77 2.86 3.29
N ILE A 322 3.88 2.57 2.00
CA ILE A 322 2.85 1.91 1.20
C ILE A 322 3.38 0.58 0.70
N ASN A 323 2.93 -0.52 1.27
CA ASN A 323 3.41 -1.87 0.97
C ASN A 323 2.24 -2.82 0.65
N SER A 324 2.53 -4.06 0.29
CA SER A 324 1.52 -5.11 0.10
C SER A 324 1.81 -6.28 1.03
N ALA A 325 0.83 -7.17 1.21
CA ALA A 325 0.97 -8.37 2.03
C ALA A 325 0.25 -9.52 1.37
N LEU A 326 0.81 -10.74 1.39
CA LEU A 326 0.19 -11.93 0.82
C LEU A 326 -1.12 -12.26 1.54
N GLU A 327 -1.10 -12.22 2.88
CA GLU A 327 -2.28 -12.40 3.73
C GLU A 327 -2.29 -11.36 4.86
N VAL A 328 -3.48 -10.92 5.25
CA VAL A 328 -3.73 -10.13 6.47
C VAL A 328 -4.80 -10.84 7.28
N ASP A 329 -4.53 -11.11 8.55
CA ASP A 329 -5.53 -11.75 9.40
C ASP A 329 -6.53 -10.75 10.02
N LEU A 330 -7.64 -11.25 10.58
CA LEU A 330 -8.67 -10.42 11.20
C LEU A 330 -8.22 -9.68 12.48
N THR A 331 -7.05 -10.01 13.02
CA THR A 331 -6.44 -9.29 14.14
C THR A 331 -5.54 -8.13 13.68
N GLY A 332 -5.24 -8.09 12.38
CA GLY A 332 -4.40 -7.08 11.73
C GLY A 332 -2.91 -7.40 11.77
N GLN A 333 -2.49 -8.66 11.89
CA GLN A 333 -1.12 -9.07 11.54
C GLN A 333 -1.07 -9.52 10.08
N ALA A 334 0.10 -9.43 9.46
CA ALA A 334 0.23 -9.74 8.03
C ALA A 334 1.53 -10.48 7.71
N THR A 335 1.49 -11.27 6.64
CA THR A 335 2.68 -11.90 6.04
C THR A 335 2.85 -11.35 4.63
N ALA A 336 4.08 -11.02 4.27
CA ALA A 336 4.41 -10.73 2.87
C ALA A 336 5.43 -11.71 2.30
N GLU A 337 6.00 -12.61 3.11
CA GLU A 337 7.12 -13.46 2.69
C GLU A 337 6.72 -14.90 2.34
N SER A 338 5.57 -15.39 2.81
CA SER A 338 5.18 -16.80 2.68
C SER A 338 3.68 -17.01 2.53
N ILE A 339 3.30 -18.12 1.90
CA ILE A 339 1.92 -18.61 1.81
C ILE A 339 1.88 -19.97 2.53
N GLY A 340 1.41 -19.97 3.78
CA GLY A 340 1.59 -21.10 4.68
C GLY A 340 3.06 -21.51 4.75
N LYS A 341 3.36 -22.79 4.45
CA LYS A 341 4.71 -23.36 4.49
C LYS A 341 5.58 -23.03 3.26
N MET A 342 5.03 -22.34 2.26
CA MET A 342 5.76 -21.97 1.05
C MET A 342 6.40 -20.60 1.21
N PHE A 343 7.73 -20.51 1.16
CA PHE A 343 8.42 -19.23 1.05
C PHE A 343 8.19 -18.64 -0.34
N TYR A 344 7.60 -17.45 -0.40
CA TYR A 344 7.16 -16.83 -1.65
C TYR A 344 8.07 -15.69 -2.09
N SER A 345 8.56 -14.89 -1.15
CA SER A 345 9.40 -13.71 -1.34
C SER A 345 10.42 -13.56 -0.20
N GLY A 346 10.43 -12.46 0.55
CA GLY A 346 11.29 -12.29 1.72
C GLY A 346 10.79 -11.17 2.63
N ILE A 347 11.41 -11.03 3.80
CA ILE A 347 11.11 -9.94 4.74
C ILE A 347 11.29 -8.57 4.05
N GLY A 348 12.38 -8.42 3.27
CA GLY A 348 12.71 -7.20 2.53
C GLY A 348 12.90 -5.98 3.44
N GLY A 349 12.81 -4.78 2.87
CA GLY A 349 12.80 -3.54 3.64
C GLY A 349 11.41 -3.05 4.04
N GLN A 350 10.33 -3.75 3.68
CA GLN A 350 8.99 -3.26 4.01
C GLN A 350 8.82 -3.09 5.52
N ALA A 351 9.37 -4.00 6.32
CA ALA A 351 9.20 -3.98 7.78
C ALA A 351 9.95 -2.79 8.39
N ASP A 352 11.10 -2.44 7.83
CA ASP A 352 11.85 -1.25 8.19
C ASP A 352 11.04 0.02 7.95
N PHE A 353 10.42 0.14 6.77
CA PHE A 353 9.60 1.28 6.40
C PHE A 353 8.31 1.38 7.20
N MET A 354 7.64 0.26 7.44
CA MET A 354 6.45 0.22 8.26
C MET A 354 6.78 0.66 9.69
N ARG A 355 7.86 0.14 10.28
CA ARG A 355 8.29 0.53 11.63
C ARG A 355 8.74 1.99 11.68
N GLY A 356 9.53 2.45 10.72
CA GLY A 356 9.99 3.83 10.63
C GLY A 356 8.84 4.82 10.48
N ALA A 357 7.83 4.51 9.68
CA ALA A 357 6.63 5.34 9.52
C ALA A 357 5.76 5.38 10.78
N VAL A 358 5.66 4.29 11.56
CA VAL A 358 4.98 4.31 12.87
C VAL A 358 5.68 5.27 13.85
N LEU A 359 7.00 5.36 13.80
CA LEU A 359 7.80 6.23 14.66
C LEU A 359 7.83 7.69 14.18
N ALA A 360 7.46 7.95 12.93
CA ALA A 360 7.47 9.28 12.34
C ALA A 360 6.33 10.17 12.87
N PRO A 361 6.57 11.48 13.07
CA PRO A 361 5.50 12.43 13.36
C PRO A 361 4.44 12.43 12.25
N ASP A 362 3.18 12.19 12.60
CA ASP A 362 2.04 12.08 11.68
C ASP A 362 2.20 10.98 10.59
N GLY A 363 3.06 10.00 10.86
CA GLY A 363 3.36 8.91 9.95
C GLY A 363 2.22 7.91 9.79
N LYS A 364 2.20 7.25 8.63
CA LYS A 364 1.11 6.35 8.22
C LYS A 364 1.69 5.09 7.58
N THR A 365 1.10 3.95 7.92
CA THR A 365 1.43 2.66 7.29
C THR A 365 0.21 2.11 6.55
N ILE A 366 0.41 1.71 5.30
CA ILE A 366 -0.67 1.30 4.40
C ILE A 366 -0.30 -0.04 3.79
N LEU A 367 -1.14 -1.05 3.99
CA LEU A 367 -1.13 -2.29 3.21
C LEU A 367 -2.18 -2.22 2.11
N ALA A 368 -1.73 -2.23 0.85
CA ALA A 368 -2.56 -2.20 -0.34
C ALA A 368 -2.52 -3.58 -1.04
N LEU A 369 -3.67 -4.24 -1.14
CA LEU A 369 -3.78 -5.57 -1.74
C LEU A 369 -5.18 -5.82 -2.33
N PRO A 370 -5.31 -6.56 -3.44
CA PRO A 370 -6.59 -7.16 -3.83
C PRO A 370 -7.19 -7.97 -2.68
N ALA A 371 -8.50 -7.95 -2.52
CA ALA A 371 -9.18 -8.75 -1.52
C ALA A 371 -9.14 -10.28 -1.79
N PRO A 372 -9.26 -10.75 -3.05
CA PRO A 372 -8.99 -12.16 -3.39
C PRO A 372 -7.54 -12.39 -3.85
N ALA A 373 -7.14 -13.66 -3.91
CA ALA A 373 -5.94 -14.09 -4.64
C ALA A 373 -6.11 -13.84 -6.15
N ASP A 374 -5.01 -13.84 -6.90
CA ASP A 374 -5.00 -13.47 -8.33
C ASP A 374 -5.91 -14.35 -9.21
N ASP A 375 -6.05 -15.63 -8.87
CA ASP A 375 -6.95 -16.58 -9.54
C ASP A 375 -8.40 -16.52 -9.01
N GLY A 376 -8.66 -15.66 -8.03
CA GLY A 376 -9.94 -15.57 -7.35
C GLY A 376 -10.32 -16.83 -6.59
N SER A 377 -9.40 -17.72 -6.23
CA SER A 377 -9.74 -18.97 -5.53
C SER A 377 -9.85 -18.79 -4.01
N ALA A 378 -9.04 -17.90 -3.44
CA ALA A 378 -8.92 -17.68 -2.00
C ALA A 378 -9.08 -16.20 -1.61
N SER A 379 -9.38 -15.95 -0.34
CA SER A 379 -9.32 -14.60 0.24
C SER A 379 -7.91 -14.32 0.76
N ARG A 380 -7.43 -13.10 0.59
CA ARG A 380 -6.19 -12.62 1.23
C ARG A 380 -6.44 -12.02 2.61
N LEU A 381 -7.70 -11.78 2.97
CA LEU A 381 -8.11 -11.52 4.34
C LEU A 381 -8.54 -12.85 4.97
N VAL A 382 -7.89 -13.24 6.07
CA VAL A 382 -8.04 -14.58 6.68
C VAL A 382 -8.37 -14.48 8.17
N PRO A 383 -9.03 -15.46 8.80
CA PRO A 383 -9.30 -15.43 10.24
C PRO A 383 -8.01 -15.37 11.07
N PHE A 384 -7.04 -16.19 10.69
CA PHE A 384 -5.70 -16.29 11.25
C PHE A 384 -4.71 -16.59 10.10
N PRO A 385 -3.42 -16.28 10.25
CA PRO A 385 -2.42 -16.61 9.23
C PRO A 385 -2.43 -18.10 8.93
N THR A 386 -2.25 -18.45 7.66
CA THR A 386 -2.16 -19.86 7.25
C THR A 386 -1.04 -20.56 8.02
N GLU A 387 -1.28 -21.79 8.49
CA GLU A 387 -0.30 -22.55 9.27
C GLU A 387 1.06 -22.62 8.55
N GLY A 388 2.11 -22.18 9.25
CA GLY A 388 3.48 -22.11 8.73
C GLY A 388 3.87 -20.76 8.13
N ALA A 389 2.92 -19.82 7.95
CA ALA A 389 3.22 -18.50 7.43
C ALA A 389 4.07 -17.67 8.42
N GLY A 390 5.09 -16.99 7.89
CA GLY A 390 5.94 -16.07 8.63
C GLY A 390 5.23 -14.77 8.99
N GLY A 391 5.32 -14.35 10.25
CA GLY A 391 4.73 -13.10 10.74
C GLY A 391 5.60 -11.88 10.41
N THR A 392 5.57 -11.40 9.18
CA THR A 392 6.43 -10.29 8.73
C THR A 392 6.07 -8.94 9.37
N LEU A 393 4.77 -8.67 9.56
CA LEU A 393 4.28 -7.42 10.13
C LEU A 393 3.36 -7.71 11.32
N THR A 394 3.62 -7.01 12.43
CA THR A 394 2.85 -7.19 13.67
C THR A 394 1.60 -6.32 13.66
N ARG A 395 0.66 -6.64 14.57
CA ARG A 395 -0.57 -5.86 14.78
C ARG A 395 -0.34 -4.37 15.10
N GLY A 396 0.83 -4.05 15.64
CA GLY A 396 1.23 -2.68 16.00
C GLY A 396 1.84 -1.90 14.83
N ASP A 397 2.28 -2.57 13.76
CA ASP A 397 2.89 -1.92 12.59
C ASP A 397 1.85 -1.34 11.63
N ILE A 398 0.62 -1.85 11.66
CA ILE A 398 -0.37 -1.64 10.60
C ILE A 398 -1.41 -0.61 11.03
N HIS A 399 -1.47 0.52 10.32
CA HIS A 399 -2.49 1.56 10.51
C HIS A 399 -3.65 1.39 9.54
N TYR A 400 -3.37 1.20 8.24
CA TYR A 400 -4.38 1.08 7.20
C TYR A 400 -4.21 -0.21 6.40
N VAL A 401 -5.33 -0.85 6.07
CA VAL A 401 -5.43 -1.91 5.06
C VAL A 401 -6.44 -1.46 4.01
N VAL A 402 -6.08 -1.58 2.74
CA VAL A 402 -6.85 -1.06 1.61
C VAL A 402 -7.00 -2.16 0.56
N THR A 403 -8.25 -2.42 0.19
CA THR A 403 -8.63 -3.28 -0.93
C THR A 403 -9.47 -2.49 -1.93
N GLU A 404 -9.86 -3.12 -3.03
CA GLU A 404 -10.80 -2.55 -3.99
C GLU A 404 -12.19 -2.26 -3.38
N PHE A 405 -12.48 -2.79 -2.18
CA PHE A 405 -13.75 -2.58 -1.47
C PHE A 405 -13.70 -1.50 -0.39
N GLY A 406 -12.53 -0.91 -0.09
CA GLY A 406 -12.44 0.22 0.84
C GLY A 406 -11.18 0.27 1.69
N ILE A 407 -11.28 1.10 2.74
CA ILE A 407 -10.21 1.39 3.70
C ILE A 407 -10.63 0.85 5.07
N ALA A 408 -9.79 0.02 5.68
CA ALA A 408 -9.86 -0.37 7.09
C ALA A 408 -8.72 0.32 7.86
N TYR A 409 -9.07 1.16 8.83
CA TYR A 409 -8.10 1.73 9.78
C TYR A 409 -8.07 0.89 11.05
N LEU A 410 -6.90 0.46 11.50
CA LEU A 410 -6.71 -0.52 12.59
C LEU A 410 -5.97 0.04 13.82
N HIS A 411 -5.25 1.16 13.69
CA HIS A 411 -4.47 1.70 14.79
C HIS A 411 -5.39 2.18 15.94
N GLY A 412 -5.05 1.82 17.17
CA GLY A 412 -5.86 2.10 18.36
C GLY A 412 -7.15 1.27 18.51
N LYS A 413 -7.53 0.44 17.53
CA LYS A 413 -8.75 -0.37 17.58
C LYS A 413 -8.58 -1.71 18.28
N SER A 414 -9.63 -2.16 18.95
CA SER A 414 -9.73 -3.50 19.53
C SER A 414 -9.78 -4.59 18.45
N ILE A 415 -9.47 -5.84 18.80
CA ILE A 415 -9.52 -6.98 17.86
C ILE A 415 -10.90 -7.12 17.20
N ARG A 416 -11.97 -6.88 17.95
CA ARG A 416 -13.34 -6.92 17.42
C ARG A 416 -13.56 -5.88 16.33
N GLU A 417 -13.15 -4.64 16.59
CA GLU A 417 -13.32 -3.56 15.62
C GLU A 417 -12.46 -3.79 14.38
N ARG A 418 -11.21 -4.25 14.57
CA ARG A 418 -10.32 -4.64 13.47
C ARG A 418 -10.94 -5.73 12.59
N ALA A 419 -11.46 -6.79 13.21
CA ALA A 419 -12.11 -7.88 12.49
C ALA A 419 -13.30 -7.38 11.67
N MET A 420 -14.15 -6.53 12.25
CA MET A 420 -15.29 -5.95 11.55
C MET A 420 -14.87 -5.04 10.39
N ASP A 421 -13.85 -4.20 10.56
CA ASP A 421 -13.33 -3.33 9.50
C ASP A 421 -12.69 -4.12 8.36
N LEU A 422 -11.90 -5.16 8.68
CA LEU A 422 -11.27 -6.02 7.68
C LEU A 422 -12.30 -6.84 6.91
N ILE A 423 -13.31 -7.40 7.59
CA ILE A 423 -14.43 -8.08 6.94
C ILE A 423 -15.18 -7.13 5.99
N ALA A 424 -15.38 -5.87 6.38
CA ALA A 424 -16.09 -4.89 5.58
C ALA A 424 -15.38 -4.60 4.23
N ILE A 425 -14.05 -4.72 4.18
CA ILE A 425 -13.25 -4.54 2.96
C ILE A 425 -12.83 -5.87 2.31
N ALA A 426 -13.31 -7.01 2.81
CA ALA A 426 -13.10 -8.30 2.15
C ALA A 426 -13.98 -8.43 0.91
N HIS A 427 -13.59 -9.33 0.00
CA HIS A 427 -14.40 -9.64 -1.17
C HIS A 427 -15.76 -10.22 -0.72
N PRO A 428 -16.91 -9.76 -1.26
CA PRO A 428 -18.25 -10.13 -0.79
C PRO A 428 -18.50 -11.63 -0.66
N ARG A 429 -17.95 -12.43 -1.59
CA ARG A 429 -18.02 -13.91 -1.55
C ARG A 429 -17.46 -14.53 -0.26
N PHE A 430 -16.43 -13.93 0.33
CA PHE A 430 -15.73 -14.48 1.50
C PHE A 430 -16.20 -13.91 2.84
N ARG A 431 -16.97 -12.81 2.83
CA ARG A 431 -17.49 -12.18 4.07
C ARG A 431 -18.32 -13.13 4.95
N PRO A 432 -19.25 -13.96 4.41
CA PRO A 432 -20.00 -14.90 5.26
C PRO A 432 -19.08 -15.87 6.01
N TRP A 433 -18.09 -16.43 5.30
CA TRP A 433 -17.11 -17.33 5.90
C TRP A 433 -16.26 -16.63 6.97
N LEU A 434 -15.77 -15.42 6.71
CA LEU A 434 -15.00 -14.65 7.68
C LEU A 434 -15.79 -14.30 8.94
N VAL A 435 -17.07 -13.94 8.79
CA VAL A 435 -17.96 -13.67 9.93
C VAL A 435 -18.15 -14.94 10.79
N GLU A 436 -18.40 -16.09 10.16
CA GLU A 436 -18.58 -17.35 10.88
C GLU A 436 -17.31 -17.78 11.63
N GLU A 437 -16.14 -17.72 11.00
CA GLU A 437 -14.88 -18.03 11.69
C GLU A 437 -14.58 -17.00 12.78
N ALA A 438 -14.82 -15.71 12.56
CA ALA A 438 -14.64 -14.68 13.58
C ALA A 438 -15.53 -14.91 14.82
N LYS A 439 -16.79 -15.34 14.63
CA LYS A 439 -17.69 -15.72 15.73
C LYS A 439 -17.19 -16.95 16.47
N LYS A 440 -16.82 -18.00 15.73
CA LYS A 440 -16.31 -19.26 16.27
C LYS A 440 -15.11 -19.04 17.19
N PHE A 441 -14.20 -18.15 16.81
CA PHE A 441 -13.03 -17.80 17.61
C PHE A 441 -13.23 -16.60 18.55
N SER A 442 -14.46 -16.11 18.69
CA SER A 442 -14.80 -14.97 19.56
C SER A 442 -13.99 -13.70 19.29
N LEU A 443 -13.58 -13.50 18.03
CA LEU A 443 -13.02 -12.24 17.56
C LEU A 443 -14.11 -11.16 17.50
N ILE A 444 -15.35 -11.56 17.19
CA ILE A 444 -16.54 -10.70 17.15
C ILE A 444 -17.67 -11.28 18.01
N PHE A 445 -18.75 -10.52 18.18
CA PHE A 445 -19.94 -10.97 18.91
C PHE A 445 -20.53 -12.23 18.29
N LYS A 446 -20.91 -13.21 19.13
CA LYS A 446 -21.49 -14.48 18.66
C LYS A 446 -22.82 -14.27 17.92
N ASP A 447 -23.56 -13.26 18.35
CA ASP A 447 -24.82 -12.79 17.79
C ASP A 447 -24.65 -11.71 16.71
N GLN A 448 -23.42 -11.47 16.21
CA GLN A 448 -23.19 -10.52 15.12
C GLN A 448 -24.01 -10.91 13.88
N ALA A 449 -25.01 -10.12 13.55
CA ALA A 449 -25.81 -10.23 12.35
C ALA A 449 -25.02 -9.74 11.13
N PHE A 450 -25.34 -10.32 9.97
CA PHE A 450 -24.72 -10.00 8.68
C PHE A 450 -25.72 -10.27 7.55
N ILE A 451 -25.74 -9.43 6.52
CA ILE A 451 -26.59 -9.61 5.34
C ILE A 451 -25.70 -10.00 4.16
N PRO A 452 -25.77 -11.25 3.68
CA PRO A 452 -24.92 -11.72 2.59
C PRO A 452 -25.38 -11.21 1.22
N GLY A 453 -24.42 -11.18 0.29
CA GLY A 453 -24.66 -10.83 -1.11
C GLY A 453 -24.92 -9.34 -1.35
N MET A 454 -25.42 -9.03 -2.54
CA MET A 454 -25.57 -7.65 -3.03
C MET A 454 -26.46 -6.76 -2.16
N LYS A 455 -27.37 -7.35 -1.38
CA LYS A 455 -28.30 -6.59 -0.53
C LYS A 455 -27.61 -5.87 0.62
N GLY A 456 -26.55 -6.46 1.17
CA GLY A 456 -25.74 -5.89 2.24
C GLY A 456 -24.42 -5.29 1.75
N GLU A 457 -24.22 -5.21 0.43
CA GLU A 457 -23.01 -4.64 -0.15
C GLU A 457 -23.01 -3.11 -0.01
N TYR A 458 -21.90 -2.56 0.45
CA TYR A 458 -21.76 -1.14 0.72
C TYR A 458 -21.82 -0.33 -0.59
N PRO A 459 -22.83 0.55 -0.78
CA PRO A 459 -23.01 1.28 -2.04
C PRO A 459 -22.11 2.52 -2.08
N GLN A 460 -20.85 2.31 -2.42
CA GLN A 460 -19.79 3.33 -2.40
C GLN A 460 -20.10 4.55 -3.28
N GLU A 461 -20.80 4.35 -4.39
CA GLU A 461 -21.20 5.41 -5.32
C GLU A 461 -22.10 6.48 -4.69
N LEU A 462 -22.64 6.22 -3.50
CA LEU A 462 -23.44 7.15 -2.71
C LEU A 462 -22.61 8.01 -1.73
N GLU A 463 -21.27 7.87 -1.71
CA GLU A 463 -20.41 8.79 -0.95
C GLU A 463 -20.37 10.17 -1.62
N THR A 464 -20.61 11.24 -0.86
CA THR A 464 -20.55 12.61 -1.38
C THR A 464 -20.07 13.62 -0.32
N ARG A 465 -19.19 14.55 -0.71
CA ARG A 465 -18.75 15.65 0.16
C ARG A 465 -19.72 16.81 0.03
N ARG A 466 -20.19 17.34 1.17
CA ARG A 466 -21.05 18.53 1.23
C ARG A 466 -20.43 19.58 2.12
N THR A 467 -20.73 20.85 1.81
CA THR A 467 -20.40 21.97 2.68
C THR A 467 -21.70 22.63 3.07
N THR A 468 -22.04 22.61 4.36
CA THR A 468 -23.25 23.27 4.85
C THR A 468 -23.18 24.78 4.61
N ARG A 469 -24.32 25.47 4.70
CA ARG A 469 -24.39 26.95 4.63
C ARG A 469 -23.49 27.70 5.62
N THR A 470 -23.04 27.03 6.69
CA THR A 470 -22.15 27.62 7.70
C THR A 470 -20.66 27.35 7.43
N GLY A 471 -20.33 26.65 6.34
CA GLY A 471 -18.97 26.28 5.98
C GLY A 471 -18.51 24.94 6.55
N LEU A 472 -19.35 24.25 7.34
CA LEU A 472 -19.02 22.91 7.86
C LEU A 472 -18.91 21.91 6.70
N LYS A 473 -17.72 21.35 6.48
CA LYS A 473 -17.43 20.31 5.48
C LYS A 473 -17.72 18.94 6.08
N VAL A 474 -18.56 18.15 5.41
CA VAL A 474 -18.99 16.81 5.84
C VAL A 474 -18.89 15.82 4.69
N LEU A 475 -18.57 14.56 5.01
CA LEU A 475 -18.77 13.43 4.12
C LEU A 475 -20.14 12.82 4.45
N LEU A 476 -21.05 12.83 3.49
CA LEU A 476 -22.26 12.01 3.55
C LEU A 476 -21.93 10.66 2.93
N ARG A 477 -22.09 9.58 3.70
CA ARG A 477 -21.87 8.22 3.21
C ARG A 477 -22.87 7.24 3.80
N PRO A 478 -23.17 6.11 3.13
CA PRO A 478 -23.87 5.01 3.77
C PRO A 478 -23.17 4.57 5.05
N VAL A 479 -23.95 4.04 6.00
CA VAL A 479 -23.42 3.37 7.19
C VAL A 479 -22.65 2.10 6.78
N LYS A 480 -21.57 1.77 7.46
CA LYS A 480 -20.83 0.51 7.35
C LYS A 480 -21.14 -0.38 8.53
N ILE A 481 -21.00 -1.69 8.35
CA ILE A 481 -21.18 -2.65 9.45
C ILE A 481 -20.22 -2.37 10.63
N SER A 482 -19.04 -1.82 10.34
CA SER A 482 -18.03 -1.48 11.35
C SER A 482 -18.25 -0.12 12.03
N ASP A 483 -19.27 0.67 11.66
CA ASP A 483 -19.57 1.96 12.31
C ASP A 483 -20.25 1.81 13.68
N GLU A 484 -20.52 0.59 14.14
CA GLU A 484 -21.25 0.32 15.39
C GLU A 484 -20.70 1.07 16.62
N PRO A 485 -19.37 1.09 16.88
CA PRO A 485 -18.81 1.85 17.99
C PRO A 485 -19.02 3.37 17.83
N MET A 486 -18.81 3.90 16.62
CA MET A 486 -19.01 5.33 16.34
C MET A 486 -20.48 5.74 16.47
N LEU A 487 -21.42 4.85 16.12
CA LEU A 487 -22.85 5.08 16.30
C LEU A 487 -23.26 5.03 17.77
N LYS A 488 -22.68 4.11 18.55
CA LYS A 488 -22.85 4.09 19.99
C LYS A 488 -22.44 5.45 20.58
N ASP A 489 -21.23 5.91 20.27
CA ASP A 489 -20.71 7.19 20.75
C ASP A 489 -21.56 8.38 20.28
N PHE A 490 -22.07 8.33 19.04
CA PHE A 490 -22.99 9.32 18.52
C PHE A 490 -24.26 9.41 19.38
N PHE A 491 -24.92 8.29 19.67
CA PHE A 491 -26.16 8.29 20.44
C PHE A 491 -25.95 8.72 21.88
N TYR A 492 -24.90 8.25 22.56
CA TYR A 492 -24.59 8.69 23.93
C TYR A 492 -24.09 10.14 24.02
N ALA A 493 -23.71 10.75 22.90
CA ALA A 493 -23.38 12.16 22.83
C ALA A 493 -24.59 13.08 22.55
N LEU A 494 -25.79 12.53 22.36
CA LEU A 494 -27.02 13.30 22.25
C LEU A 494 -27.50 13.75 23.64
N SER A 495 -28.15 14.91 23.72
CA SER A 495 -28.93 15.28 24.90
C SER A 495 -30.10 14.32 25.13
N ASP A 496 -30.59 14.22 26.37
CA ASP A 496 -31.78 13.43 26.71
C ASP A 496 -32.99 13.82 25.85
N GLU A 497 -33.13 15.11 25.53
CA GLU A 497 -34.17 15.63 24.65
C GLU A 497 -34.00 15.10 23.21
N SER A 498 -32.81 15.23 22.63
CA SER A 498 -32.49 14.72 21.29
C SER A 498 -32.65 13.19 21.19
N MET A 499 -32.28 12.45 22.25
CA MET A 499 -32.44 10.99 22.32
C MET A 499 -33.92 10.60 22.41
N TYR A 500 -34.70 11.27 23.27
CA TYR A 500 -36.14 11.07 23.39
C TYR A 500 -36.85 11.37 22.07
N GLN A 501 -36.49 12.47 21.40
CA GLN A 501 -37.02 12.84 20.10
C GLN A 501 -36.70 11.80 19.01
N ARG A 502 -35.52 11.19 19.05
CA ARG A 502 -35.10 10.20 18.05
C ARG A 502 -35.81 8.86 18.19
N PHE A 503 -36.09 8.43 19.42
CA PHE A 503 -36.63 7.09 19.71
C PHE A 503 -38.09 7.11 20.18
N ILE A 504 -38.71 8.28 20.32
CA ILE A 504 -40.08 8.48 20.83
C ILE A 504 -40.31 7.69 22.14
N SER A 505 -39.25 7.58 22.94
CA SER A 505 -39.22 6.80 24.18
C SER A 505 -38.05 7.25 25.04
N ALA A 506 -38.24 7.23 26.36
CA ALA A 506 -37.18 7.53 27.32
C ALA A 506 -36.20 6.35 27.36
N ARG A 507 -35.20 6.38 26.48
CA ARG A 507 -34.10 5.40 26.48
C ARG A 507 -32.89 5.97 27.21
N ARG A 508 -32.21 5.10 27.95
CA ARG A 508 -30.94 5.41 28.63
C ARG A 508 -29.78 4.54 28.15
N ASP A 509 -30.11 3.46 27.45
CA ASP A 509 -29.17 2.49 26.93
C ASP A 509 -29.41 2.23 25.44
N ILE A 510 -28.32 1.93 24.74
CA ILE A 510 -28.28 1.55 23.33
C ILE A 510 -27.41 0.29 23.23
N PRO A 511 -27.97 -0.91 23.51
CA PRO A 511 -27.25 -2.18 23.48
C PRO A 511 -26.89 -2.61 22.05
N HIS A 512 -25.96 -3.57 21.95
CA HIS A 512 -25.49 -4.15 20.67
C HIS A 512 -26.66 -4.53 19.75
N GLU A 513 -27.63 -5.29 20.25
CA GLU A 513 -28.82 -5.73 19.50
C GLU A 513 -29.57 -4.57 18.80
N ILE A 514 -29.66 -3.41 19.44
CA ILE A 514 -30.29 -2.22 18.86
C ILE A 514 -29.36 -1.58 17.82
N LEU A 515 -28.06 -1.47 18.11
CA LEU A 515 -27.07 -0.90 17.19
C LEU A 515 -26.95 -1.72 15.90
N GLN A 516 -27.05 -3.05 15.98
CA GLN A 516 -27.05 -3.93 14.82
C GLN A 516 -28.12 -3.54 13.81
N ASN A 517 -29.31 -3.10 14.27
CA ASN A 517 -30.37 -2.63 13.39
C ASN A 517 -30.01 -1.34 12.62
N PHE A 518 -28.95 -0.62 13.00
CA PHE A 518 -28.48 0.57 12.30
C PHE A 518 -27.32 0.30 11.34
N VAL A 519 -26.52 -0.75 11.59
CA VAL A 519 -25.30 -1.03 10.81
C VAL A 519 -25.43 -2.25 9.91
N VAL A 520 -26.36 -3.17 10.21
CA VAL A 520 -26.67 -4.35 9.40
C VAL A 520 -27.88 -4.03 8.53
N ILE A 521 -27.65 -3.44 7.36
CA ILE A 521 -28.69 -2.85 6.51
C ILE A 521 -28.84 -3.62 5.19
N ASP A 522 -30.07 -4.00 4.85
CA ASP A 522 -30.46 -4.36 3.48
C ASP A 522 -30.73 -3.06 2.71
N TYR A 523 -29.78 -2.63 1.88
CA TYR A 523 -29.87 -1.36 1.15
C TYR A 523 -31.01 -1.33 0.12
N SER A 524 -31.62 -2.48 -0.19
CA SER A 524 -32.83 -2.53 -1.03
C SER A 524 -34.08 -2.11 -0.26
N GLN A 525 -34.11 -2.31 1.06
CA GLN A 525 -35.28 -2.04 1.91
C GLN A 525 -35.11 -0.81 2.81
N ARG A 526 -33.88 -0.45 3.16
CA ARG A 526 -33.59 0.65 4.08
C ARG A 526 -32.33 1.38 3.62
N MET A 527 -32.29 2.69 3.86
CA MET A 527 -31.09 3.49 3.63
C MET A 527 -30.72 4.20 4.93
N VAL A 528 -29.45 4.19 5.28
CA VAL A 528 -28.90 4.92 6.42
C VAL A 528 -27.67 5.68 5.94
N ILE A 529 -27.73 7.01 6.01
CA ILE A 529 -26.65 7.92 5.66
C ILE A 529 -26.11 8.55 6.94
N LEU A 530 -24.79 8.47 7.10
CA LEU A 530 -24.05 9.17 8.13
C LEU A 530 -23.48 10.46 7.55
N ALA A 531 -23.56 11.53 8.33
CA ALA A 531 -22.74 12.72 8.12
C ALA A 531 -21.50 12.63 9.00
N VAL A 532 -20.34 12.45 8.37
CA VAL A 532 -19.07 12.18 9.01
C VAL A 532 -18.14 13.38 8.87
N LEU A 533 -17.45 13.71 9.96
CA LEU A 533 -16.42 14.74 10.06
C LEU A 533 -15.06 14.08 10.29
N GLY A 534 -13.98 14.76 9.92
CA GLY A 534 -12.61 14.29 10.10
C GLY A 534 -12.08 13.52 8.89
N GLU A 535 -10.82 13.11 8.98
CA GLU A 535 -10.13 12.33 7.95
C GLU A 535 -10.25 10.82 8.24
N PRO A 536 -10.06 9.93 7.24
CA PRO A 536 -10.09 8.49 7.43
C PRO A 536 -9.20 8.02 8.59
N GLY A 537 -9.80 7.38 9.60
CA GLY A 537 -9.12 6.91 10.81
C GLY A 537 -9.34 7.80 12.05
N ASN A 538 -9.78 9.04 11.89
CA ASN A 538 -10.19 9.93 12.98
C ASN A 538 -11.58 10.53 12.72
N GLU A 539 -12.48 9.69 12.22
CA GLU A 539 -13.81 10.08 11.81
C GLU A 539 -14.74 10.24 13.03
N THR A 540 -15.69 11.17 12.95
CA THR A 540 -16.75 11.33 13.96
C THR A 540 -18.09 11.53 13.27
N ILE A 541 -19.12 10.81 13.74
CA ILE A 541 -20.49 11.01 13.24
C ILE A 541 -21.05 12.30 13.84
N ALA A 542 -21.47 13.21 12.97
CA ALA A 542 -22.12 14.47 13.33
C ALA A 542 -23.65 14.39 13.20
N GLY A 543 -24.14 13.52 12.32
CA GLY A 543 -25.57 13.27 12.13
C GLY A 543 -25.83 11.93 11.45
N ILE A 544 -27.05 11.44 11.61
CA ILE A 544 -27.57 10.24 10.96
C ILE A 544 -28.93 10.58 10.35
N GLY A 545 -29.16 10.12 9.14
CA GLY A 545 -30.47 10.14 8.50
C GLY A 545 -30.78 8.76 7.92
N GLN A 546 -32.03 8.32 8.01
CA GLN A 546 -32.45 7.04 7.46
C GLN A 546 -33.85 7.08 6.89
N TYR A 547 -34.13 6.21 5.92
CA TYR A 547 -35.49 5.85 5.54
C TYR A 547 -35.67 4.33 5.41
N SER A 548 -36.86 3.81 5.71
CA SER A 548 -37.22 2.40 5.50
C SER A 548 -38.47 2.29 4.63
N LEU A 549 -38.49 1.40 3.64
CA LEU A 549 -39.59 1.27 2.69
C LEU A 549 -40.88 0.77 3.35
N ASN A 550 -42.00 1.46 3.08
CA ASN A 550 -43.32 0.97 3.40
C ASN A 550 -43.82 0.12 2.23
N ARG A 551 -43.92 -1.20 2.44
CA ARG A 551 -44.26 -2.17 1.39
C ARG A 551 -45.60 -1.91 0.69
N ASP A 552 -46.49 -1.15 1.33
CA ASP A 552 -47.87 -0.98 0.89
C ASP A 552 -48.19 0.42 0.34
N MET A 553 -47.27 1.40 0.41
CA MET A 553 -47.63 2.82 0.20
C MET A 553 -46.73 3.63 -0.74
N HIS A 554 -45.77 3.03 -1.46
CA HIS A 554 -44.79 3.76 -2.30
C HIS A 554 -44.11 4.95 -1.58
N THR A 555 -44.02 4.86 -0.25
CA THR A 555 -43.45 5.86 0.66
C THR A 555 -42.45 5.17 1.59
N ALA A 556 -41.71 5.95 2.37
CA ALA A 556 -40.76 5.40 3.34
C ALA A 556 -40.78 6.16 4.67
N ASP A 557 -40.61 5.45 5.78
CA ASP A 557 -40.51 6.04 7.11
C ASP A 557 -39.15 6.72 7.27
N ILE A 558 -39.13 8.04 7.43
CA ILE A 558 -37.90 8.83 7.58
C ILE A 558 -37.61 9.16 9.06
N ALA A 559 -36.35 9.07 9.44
CA ALA A 559 -35.87 9.54 10.74
C ALA A 559 -34.48 10.15 10.66
N LEU A 560 -34.23 11.21 11.43
CA LEU A 560 -32.93 11.89 11.48
C LEU A 560 -32.54 12.22 12.92
N ALA A 561 -31.24 12.29 13.19
CA ALA A 561 -30.68 12.90 14.39
C ALA A 561 -29.38 13.64 14.05
N VAL A 562 -29.13 14.74 14.75
CA VAL A 562 -27.92 15.55 14.63
C VAL A 562 -27.41 15.83 16.03
N ARG A 563 -26.11 15.63 16.28
CA ARG A 563 -25.52 15.93 17.60
C ARG A 563 -25.75 17.38 17.94
N ASP A 564 -26.09 17.64 19.19
CA ASP A 564 -26.55 18.95 19.66
C ASP A 564 -25.58 20.08 19.28
N ARG A 565 -24.26 19.85 19.41
CA ARG A 565 -23.22 20.83 19.02
C ARG A 565 -23.18 21.19 17.52
N TYR A 566 -23.71 20.34 16.64
CA TYR A 566 -23.80 20.56 15.19
C TYR A 566 -25.20 20.94 14.71
N GLN A 567 -26.17 21.07 15.63
CA GLN A 567 -27.49 21.57 15.30
C GLN A 567 -27.42 23.04 14.87
N ASN A 568 -28.42 23.49 14.11
CA ASN A 568 -28.49 24.84 13.52
C ASN A 568 -27.35 25.21 12.54
N GLN A 569 -26.41 24.31 12.25
CA GLN A 569 -25.34 24.53 11.27
C GLN A 569 -25.72 24.13 9.82
N GLY A 570 -26.93 23.60 9.63
CA GLY A 570 -27.44 23.16 8.31
C GLY A 570 -27.31 21.66 8.05
N LEU A 571 -26.74 20.89 8.97
CA LEU A 571 -26.48 19.46 8.76
C LEU A 571 -27.76 18.62 8.54
N GLY A 572 -28.81 18.89 9.31
CA GLY A 572 -30.10 18.21 9.13
C GLY A 572 -30.72 18.45 7.76
N LEU A 573 -30.49 19.65 7.18
CA LEU A 573 -30.93 20.00 5.83
C LEU A 573 -30.16 19.23 4.77
N GLU A 574 -28.83 19.15 4.88
CA GLU A 574 -28.01 18.35 3.96
C GLU A 574 -28.44 16.86 3.96
N LEU A 575 -28.64 16.29 5.16
CA LEU A 575 -29.06 14.89 5.30
C LEU A 575 -30.43 14.62 4.65
N ILE A 576 -31.45 15.41 4.98
CA ILE A 576 -32.80 15.19 4.43
C ILE A 576 -32.84 15.48 2.93
N THR A 577 -32.07 16.46 2.45
CA THR A 577 -31.96 16.77 1.02
C THR A 577 -31.38 15.59 0.27
N TYR A 578 -30.30 15.00 0.79
CA TYR A 578 -29.68 13.84 0.16
C TYR A 578 -30.55 12.59 0.23
N LEU A 579 -31.21 12.31 1.37
CA LEU A 579 -32.17 11.21 1.47
C LEU A 579 -33.36 11.38 0.51
N THR A 580 -33.85 12.61 0.33
CA THR A 580 -34.93 12.91 -0.62
C THR A 580 -34.48 12.62 -2.05
N TYR A 581 -33.25 13.01 -2.42
CA TYR A 581 -32.66 12.67 -3.70
C TYR A 581 -32.60 11.15 -3.92
N LEU A 582 -32.09 10.40 -2.94
CA LEU A 582 -32.01 8.94 -3.02
C LEU A 582 -33.40 8.28 -3.11
N ALA A 583 -34.38 8.78 -2.34
CA ALA A 583 -35.74 8.28 -2.33
C ALA A 583 -36.45 8.51 -3.68
N LYS A 584 -36.31 9.72 -4.25
CA LYS A 584 -36.84 10.06 -5.59
C LYS A 584 -36.23 9.17 -6.67
N ASN A 585 -34.92 8.95 -6.62
CA ASN A 585 -34.24 8.06 -7.58
C ASN A 585 -34.70 6.59 -7.47
N LYS A 586 -35.22 6.17 -6.31
CA LYS A 586 -35.87 4.87 -6.12
C LYS A 586 -37.36 4.86 -6.46
N GLY A 587 -37.93 5.97 -6.96
CA GLY A 587 -39.33 6.07 -7.34
C GLY A 587 -40.30 6.21 -6.17
N LEU A 588 -39.84 6.65 -4.99
CA LEU A 588 -40.73 6.92 -3.87
C LEU A 588 -41.49 8.23 -4.08
N LEU A 589 -42.76 8.26 -3.67
CA LEU A 589 -43.65 9.41 -3.79
C LEU A 589 -43.54 10.39 -2.62
N GLY A 590 -42.96 9.95 -1.50
CA GLY A 590 -42.85 10.75 -0.29
C GLY A 590 -42.31 9.97 0.90
N PHE A 591 -42.24 10.65 2.03
CA PHE A 591 -41.91 10.06 3.32
C PHE A 591 -43.10 10.05 4.27
N THR A 592 -43.04 9.14 5.24
CA THR A 592 -43.85 9.15 6.46
C THR A 592 -42.94 9.45 7.64
N ALA A 593 -43.42 10.18 8.64
CA ALA A 593 -42.63 10.50 9.83
C ALA A 593 -43.52 10.58 11.07
N GLU A 594 -43.04 10.05 12.18
CA GLU A 594 -43.61 10.27 13.50
C GLU A 594 -42.80 11.34 14.22
N VAL A 595 -43.47 12.42 14.65
CA VAL A 595 -42.82 13.58 15.26
C VAL A 595 -43.53 13.98 16.54
N LEU A 596 -42.82 14.02 17.66
CA LEU A 596 -43.37 14.50 18.93
C LEU A 596 -43.86 15.95 18.82
N VAL A 597 -45.02 16.24 19.44
CA VAL A 597 -45.50 17.62 19.57
C VAL A 597 -44.45 18.47 20.29
N GLY A 598 -44.13 19.63 19.73
CA GLY A 598 -43.12 20.55 20.26
C GLY A 598 -41.72 20.42 19.62
N ASN A 599 -41.48 19.44 18.75
CA ASN A 599 -40.23 19.36 17.97
C ASN A 599 -40.23 20.38 16.80
N GLU A 600 -40.27 21.66 17.13
CA GLU A 600 -40.26 22.78 16.17
C GLU A 600 -39.07 22.74 15.17
N PRO A 601 -37.86 22.30 15.56
CA PRO A 601 -36.75 22.15 14.60
C PRO A 601 -37.10 21.27 13.39
N VAL A 602 -37.73 20.11 13.58
CA VAL A 602 -38.03 19.20 12.46
C VAL A 602 -39.20 19.71 11.61
N PHE A 603 -40.20 20.38 12.21
CA PHE A 603 -41.27 21.02 11.43
C PHE A 603 -40.71 22.12 10.51
N ARG A 604 -39.80 22.97 11.03
CA ARG A 604 -39.11 23.97 10.20
C ARG A 604 -38.28 23.31 9.10
N LEU A 605 -37.67 22.16 9.37
CA LEU A 605 -36.91 21.40 8.38
C LEU A 605 -37.80 20.91 7.25
N PHE A 606 -38.93 20.25 7.55
CA PHE A 606 -39.86 19.75 6.53
C PHE A 606 -40.50 20.88 5.72
N ASN A 607 -40.86 22.00 6.36
CA ASN A 607 -41.38 23.17 5.65
C ASN A 607 -40.36 23.76 4.66
N ARG A 608 -39.06 23.78 5.02
CA ARG A 608 -37.98 24.23 4.11
C ARG A 608 -37.78 23.31 2.92
N MET A 609 -38.03 22.01 3.08
CA MET A 609 -37.95 21.04 1.98
C MET A 609 -39.08 21.21 0.95
N GLY A 610 -40.11 22.00 1.26
CA GLY A 610 -41.21 22.27 0.35
C GLY A 610 -42.13 21.08 0.12
N PHE A 611 -42.08 20.03 0.96
CA PHE A 611 -42.98 18.87 0.87
C PHE A 611 -44.46 19.29 0.93
N ASP A 612 -45.33 18.46 0.37
CA ASP A 612 -46.75 18.54 0.66
C ASP A 612 -47.04 17.75 1.95
N VAL A 613 -47.41 18.47 3.02
CA VAL A 613 -47.40 17.95 4.38
C VAL A 613 -48.82 17.75 4.87
N HIS A 614 -49.19 16.49 5.07
CA HIS A 614 -50.41 16.13 5.80
C HIS A 614 -50.01 15.64 7.19
N LYS A 615 -50.61 16.20 8.24
CA LYS A 615 -50.33 15.79 9.63
C LYS A 615 -51.61 15.38 10.35
N ARG A 616 -51.54 14.29 11.10
CA ARG A 616 -52.59 13.83 12.01
C ARG A 616 -51.98 13.75 13.42
N ASN A 617 -52.67 14.32 14.40
CA ASN A 617 -52.23 14.22 15.80
C ASN A 617 -52.87 12.97 16.42
N GLU A 618 -52.05 12.05 16.91
CA GLU A 618 -52.47 10.90 17.69
C GLU A 618 -51.66 10.86 18.99
N SER A 619 -52.33 11.05 20.12
CA SER A 619 -51.77 10.85 21.47
C SER A 619 -50.44 11.55 21.76
N GLY A 620 -50.22 12.77 21.24
CA GLY A 620 -48.98 13.54 21.50
C GLY A 620 -47.86 13.31 20.47
N VAL A 621 -48.14 12.54 19.42
CA VAL A 621 -47.28 12.35 18.25
C VAL A 621 -48.02 12.81 17.00
N TYR A 622 -47.35 13.56 16.14
CA TYR A 622 -47.83 13.85 14.79
C TYR A 622 -47.37 12.75 13.85
N GLU A 623 -48.32 12.01 13.28
CA GLU A 623 -48.11 11.21 12.09
C GLU A 623 -48.15 12.12 10.86
N MET A 624 -47.04 12.20 10.15
CA MET A 624 -46.88 13.09 8.99
C MET A 624 -46.71 12.28 7.71
N ARG A 625 -47.42 12.65 6.65
CA ARG A 625 -47.16 12.25 5.27
C ARG A 625 -46.57 13.43 4.53
N LEU A 626 -45.39 13.24 3.94
CA LEU A 626 -44.54 14.24 3.33
C LEU A 626 -44.37 13.89 1.85
N PHE A 627 -45.30 14.29 0.99
CA PHE A 627 -45.22 13.99 -0.44
C PHE A 627 -44.22 14.89 -1.14
N PHE A 628 -43.47 14.30 -2.08
CA PHE A 628 -42.56 15.03 -2.93
C PHE A 628 -43.37 15.80 -3.99
N LYS A 629 -43.09 17.08 -4.17
CA LYS A 629 -43.70 17.86 -5.26
C LYS A 629 -42.95 17.63 -6.57
N ASP A 630 -43.70 17.54 -7.67
CA ASP A 630 -43.20 17.35 -9.05
C ASP A 630 -42.48 18.56 -9.65
N ARG A 631 -42.30 19.64 -8.89
CA ARG A 631 -41.51 20.80 -9.30
C ARG A 631 -40.18 20.80 -8.58
N ASP A 632 -39.20 20.15 -9.21
CA ASP A 632 -37.92 20.79 -9.52
C ASP A 632 -37.10 19.85 -10.42
N GLN A 633 -36.81 20.37 -11.62
CA GLN A 633 -35.80 19.80 -12.50
C GLN A 633 -34.49 19.65 -11.74
N MET A 634 -33.83 18.53 -11.99
CA MET A 634 -32.50 18.15 -11.53
C MET A 634 -31.52 19.34 -11.47
N LEU A 635 -31.36 19.96 -10.30
CA LEU A 635 -30.16 20.70 -9.95
C LEU A 635 -29.26 19.75 -9.18
N VAL A 636 -28.31 19.16 -9.90
CA VAL A 636 -27.14 18.51 -9.30
C VAL A 636 -26.21 19.64 -8.82
N PRO A 637 -25.95 19.83 -7.52
CA PRO A 637 -24.82 20.65 -7.10
C PRO A 637 -23.57 19.77 -7.16
N ARG A 638 -22.64 20.18 -8.04
CA ARG A 638 -21.28 19.62 -8.17
C ARG A 638 -20.55 19.50 -6.85
#